data_AF-G6Y581-F1
#
_entry.id   AF-G6Y581-F1
#
_cell.length_a   1.000
_cell.length_b   1.000
_cell.length_c   1.000
_cell.angle_alpha   90.00
_cell.angle_beta   90.00
_cell.angle_gamma   90.00
#
_symmetry.space_group_name_H-M   'P 1'
#
loop_
_entity.id
_entity.type
_entity.pdbx_description
1 polymer ?
#
loop_
_entity_poly.entity_id
_entity_poly.type
_entity_poly.pdbx_seq_one_letter_code
_entity_poly.pdbx_strand_id
1 'polypeptide(L)'
;MAQPATAAVRLLTGEREPVRLATTGNIDVDTGGLLTIDGVVTEVGDRVLVKDQTDGSENGIRTASEGQWYRAADARTARTMQKGMTVRVQEGATNADKVFLFNTDDPQVGDDDIDIIPDTVAGIVPGATGLVLLGKELVSDVRNYLDTAPYVATRTALKALDTTKDIVALLTEPNRAGIFVWRAGDLSTLVALDPGEALWIKADAIATTAGAWVRQVDGPYNPLWFGCTIDGVASDTAFGRFIDVLVATSNPGQLPTGTITLASKITKNIGQSPLRLYGSGTDVSILRWTAADGGFDITSTRVTGFVQWSRQIDIRDFSLKTNQASGGTAFKHTLTPASISNCTSVANFANLSFIGEDTNADYWTKGIHIVDGWNTTIERCDFKGVDDDGQTPFLQTHGVYLTRCNDCHVLSSHFYHMINGIVSDSDTPSYGDGVAVIDCRIVGVDNGIILTTTTTASAMAIFGNHVNAYVQGIYMNGFAYTEVRDNQIFKTNPSVITPWYGIEAIGGFFNVFSGNDIAMPGTAGVTTNFGIHLSGGNGHIVTSNKFHDTTSTFYGVYLTAGAAGCTVIGNRADSTVDAVVGTSGTVGTGHHIRNNYPVTVVLTFTSGDTTPSVGADLTGVIKTANAGATSITTFDDGYDGQEFELLVTDDNTTLVNGATLSLLGAQNTLVPNGGVLRFRKIGSVWYETYRSYAVGNLIVGSYTKPPQSPVHAYAAANSFQIVERIENDNVGAGVAALGFSVTGSGAETRSAKAGLGFTRNASNGRGLLDVFLRTSNDTSDFDATDIKSGWNGTGIFHNFKGADAASAATVVPTGNLFHVTGTTGITSISGTNIRAGTTIRMIFDGILTVTAGSNLKMAGNFTTSASDMLVMTWDGTNWYEEGRSANA
;
A
#
# COMPACT_ATOMS: atom_id res chain seq x y z
N MET A 1 4.52 122.85 59.66
CA MET A 1 3.80 121.82 60.44
C MET A 1 2.33 121.86 60.00
N ALA A 2 1.64 120.81 59.61
CA ALA A 2 1.95 119.40 59.37
C ALA A 2 0.82 118.80 58.50
N GLN A 3 1.23 117.88 57.62
CA GLN A 3 0.52 116.86 56.82
C GLN A 3 -0.81 117.11 56.05
N PRO A 4 -0.91 116.55 54.82
CA PRO A 4 -2.04 116.69 53.90
C PRO A 4 -3.13 115.63 54.18
N ALA A 5 -4.39 115.99 53.93
CA ALA A 5 -5.47 115.02 53.86
C ALA A 5 -5.71 114.59 52.40
N THR A 6 -5.23 113.39 52.06
CA THR A 6 -5.85 112.39 51.17
C THR A 6 -7.36 112.28 51.49
N ALA A 7 -8.36 112.00 50.64
CA ALA A 7 -8.58 111.25 49.40
C ALA A 7 -9.92 111.79 48.78
N ALA A 8 -10.41 111.47 47.59
CA ALA A 8 -10.39 110.21 46.88
C ALA A 8 -10.41 110.43 45.36
N VAL A 9 -9.67 109.58 44.65
CA VAL A 9 -9.93 109.29 43.25
C VAL A 9 -11.37 108.81 43.18
N ARG A 10 -12.28 109.65 42.67
CA ARG A 10 -13.60 109.19 42.24
C ARG A 10 -13.36 108.34 41.00
N LEU A 11 -13.09 107.04 41.19
CA LEU A 11 -13.41 106.09 40.14
C LEU A 11 -14.87 106.39 39.81
N LEU A 12 -15.16 106.83 38.58
CA LEU A 12 -16.51 106.72 38.05
C LEU A 12 -16.78 105.22 37.97
N THR A 13 -17.20 104.64 39.08
CA THR A 13 -17.73 103.28 39.09
C THR A 13 -18.93 103.30 38.14
N GLY A 14 -19.00 102.31 37.26
CA GLY A 14 -20.15 102.11 36.38
C GLY A 14 -21.46 102.00 37.16
N GLU A 15 -21.39 101.71 38.46
CA GLU A 15 -22.53 101.58 39.35
C GLU A 15 -22.85 102.89 40.10
N ARG A 16 -24.14 103.24 40.17
CA ARG A 16 -24.71 104.32 40.99
C ARG A 16 -24.96 103.84 42.41
N GLU A 17 -25.03 104.78 43.35
CA GLU A 17 -25.43 104.44 44.72
C GLU A 17 -26.78 103.71 44.69
N PRO A 18 -26.92 102.60 45.46
CA PRO A 18 -28.14 101.83 45.50
C PRO A 18 -29.37 102.70 45.74
N VAL A 19 -30.46 102.35 45.09
CA VAL A 19 -31.78 102.92 45.38
C VAL A 19 -32.51 101.99 46.34
N ARG A 20 -33.34 102.56 47.20
CA ARG A 20 -34.16 101.75 48.08
C ARG A 20 -35.25 101.03 47.30
N LEU A 21 -35.93 101.75 46.39
CA LEU A 21 -37.09 101.25 45.64
C LEU A 21 -36.94 101.56 44.14
N ALA A 22 -37.67 100.82 43.30
CA ALA A 22 -37.83 101.14 41.88
C ALA A 22 -39.30 101.08 41.48
N THR A 23 -39.74 102.00 40.62
CA THR A 23 -41.13 102.06 40.17
C THR A 23 -41.56 100.77 39.47
N THR A 24 -42.86 100.51 39.49
CA THR A 24 -43.53 99.46 38.69
C THR A 24 -44.57 100.04 37.72
N GLY A 25 -44.66 101.36 37.64
CA GLY A 25 -45.59 102.11 36.79
C GLY A 25 -45.38 103.63 36.94
N ASN A 26 -46.15 104.40 36.17
CA ASN A 26 -46.05 105.86 36.13
C ASN A 26 -46.45 106.51 37.46
N ILE A 27 -45.64 107.44 37.95
CA ILE A 27 -45.91 108.28 39.12
C ILE A 27 -45.87 109.77 38.75
N ASP A 28 -46.52 110.63 39.53
CA ASP A 28 -46.44 112.10 39.39
C ASP A 28 -45.30 112.63 40.27
N VAL A 29 -44.16 112.90 39.63
CA VAL A 29 -42.95 113.39 40.29
C VAL A 29 -42.99 114.90 40.58
N ASP A 30 -43.88 115.66 39.94
CA ASP A 30 -43.97 117.12 40.08
C ASP A 30 -44.85 117.52 41.25
N THR A 31 -46.00 116.86 41.41
CA THR A 31 -46.80 116.96 42.64
C THR A 31 -46.08 116.24 43.80
N GLY A 32 -45.46 115.07 43.51
CA GLY A 32 -44.68 114.28 44.45
C GLY A 32 -45.47 113.76 45.66
N GLY A 33 -44.88 113.80 46.86
CA GLY A 33 -45.42 113.23 48.09
C GLY A 33 -44.78 111.91 48.51
N LEU A 34 -45.11 111.41 49.71
CA LEU A 34 -44.67 110.08 50.16
C LEU A 34 -45.56 109.00 49.56
N LEU A 35 -45.07 108.34 48.50
CA LEU A 35 -45.80 107.39 47.68
C LEU A 35 -45.50 105.94 48.07
N THR A 36 -46.42 105.03 47.77
CA THR A 36 -46.13 103.58 47.84
C THR A 36 -45.52 103.13 46.51
N ILE A 37 -44.25 102.75 46.53
CA ILE A 37 -43.49 102.26 45.36
C ILE A 37 -43.17 100.78 45.56
N ASP A 38 -43.57 99.94 44.60
CA ASP A 38 -43.35 98.48 44.63
C ASP A 38 -43.76 97.81 45.96
N GLY A 39 -44.88 98.26 46.53
CA GLY A 39 -45.45 97.74 47.78
C GLY A 39 -44.90 98.36 49.08
N VAL A 40 -43.97 99.32 48.99
CA VAL A 40 -43.33 99.95 50.16
C VAL A 40 -43.56 101.47 50.15
N VAL A 41 -43.95 102.06 51.28
CA VAL A 41 -44.12 103.52 51.42
C VAL A 41 -42.75 104.19 51.50
N THR A 42 -42.52 105.22 50.68
CA THR A 42 -41.30 106.03 50.71
C THR A 42 -41.27 106.98 51.91
N GLU A 43 -40.08 107.26 52.43
CA GLU A 43 -39.82 108.33 53.40
C GLU A 43 -39.07 109.50 52.75
N VAL A 44 -39.10 110.68 53.38
CA VAL A 44 -38.36 111.86 52.86
C VAL A 44 -36.87 111.53 52.80
N GLY A 45 -36.26 111.69 51.62
CA GLY A 45 -34.85 111.40 51.39
C GLY A 45 -34.58 110.04 50.74
N ASP A 46 -35.60 109.18 50.62
CA ASP A 46 -35.43 107.87 49.95
C ASP A 46 -35.00 108.04 48.50
N ARG A 47 -34.00 107.27 48.08
CA ARG A 47 -33.58 107.17 46.68
C ARG A 47 -34.47 106.17 45.96
N VAL A 48 -35.17 106.61 44.93
CA VAL A 48 -36.08 105.79 44.13
C VAL A 48 -35.63 105.81 42.66
N LEU A 49 -35.46 104.63 42.07
CA LEU A 49 -35.29 104.51 40.62
C LEU A 49 -36.66 104.65 39.95
N VAL A 50 -36.89 105.80 39.34
CA VAL A 50 -38.07 106.08 38.53
C VAL A 50 -37.76 105.64 37.10
N LYS A 51 -38.33 104.52 36.66
CA LYS A 51 -38.00 103.89 35.37
C LYS A 51 -39.20 103.64 34.45
N ASP A 52 -40.43 103.86 34.93
CA ASP A 52 -41.66 103.55 34.20
C ASP A 52 -42.54 104.79 33.97
N GLN A 53 -41.93 105.95 33.71
CA GLN A 53 -42.68 107.16 33.34
C GLN A 53 -43.24 107.06 31.93
N THR A 54 -44.37 107.73 31.71
CA THR A 54 -45.00 107.85 30.38
C THR A 54 -44.18 108.76 29.47
N ASP A 55 -43.61 109.83 30.04
CA ASP A 55 -42.56 110.64 29.43
C ASP A 55 -41.20 110.08 29.88
N GLY A 56 -40.49 109.43 28.97
CA GLY A 56 -39.22 108.76 29.28
C GLY A 56 -38.13 109.73 29.71
N SER A 57 -38.27 111.03 29.39
CA SER A 57 -37.32 112.06 29.82
C SER A 57 -37.34 112.25 31.34
N GLU A 58 -38.43 111.87 32.03
CA GLU A 58 -38.58 111.99 33.48
C GLU A 58 -37.93 110.85 34.26
N ASN A 59 -37.60 109.73 33.59
CA ASN A 59 -36.95 108.58 34.18
C ASN A 59 -35.55 108.92 34.72
N GLY A 60 -35.13 108.25 35.79
CA GLY A 60 -33.85 108.40 36.45
C GLY A 60 -33.95 108.14 37.95
N ILE A 61 -32.86 108.39 38.67
CA ILE A 61 -32.87 108.26 40.13
C ILE A 61 -33.38 109.58 40.72
N ARG A 62 -34.43 109.51 41.54
CA ARG A 62 -35.03 110.66 42.23
C ARG A 62 -35.01 110.47 43.74
N THR A 63 -35.11 111.57 44.47
CA THR A 63 -35.19 111.59 45.93
C THR A 63 -36.61 111.92 46.34
N ALA A 64 -37.25 111.02 47.10
CA ALA A 64 -38.62 111.19 47.58
C ALA A 64 -38.72 112.36 48.57
N SER A 65 -39.82 113.12 48.48
CA SER A 65 -40.11 114.25 49.40
C SER A 65 -41.62 114.40 49.61
N GLU A 66 -42.04 115.20 50.58
CA GLU A 66 -43.46 115.53 50.82
C GLU A 66 -44.08 116.40 49.71
N GLY A 67 -43.26 117.01 48.86
CA GLY A 67 -43.67 117.69 47.62
C GLY A 67 -42.92 117.12 46.41
N GLN A 68 -42.62 117.94 45.40
CA GLN A 68 -41.91 117.53 44.17
C GLN A 68 -40.67 116.64 44.43
N TRP A 69 -40.53 115.57 43.65
CA TRP A 69 -39.38 114.68 43.67
C TRP A 69 -38.31 115.15 42.68
N TYR A 70 -37.21 115.67 43.22
CA TYR A 70 -36.06 116.06 42.42
C TYR A 70 -35.16 114.86 42.10
N ARG A 71 -34.43 114.91 40.98
CA ARG A 71 -33.39 113.93 40.66
C ARG A 71 -32.34 113.83 41.78
N ALA A 72 -31.73 112.67 41.99
CA ALA A 72 -30.66 112.53 42.98
C ALA A 72 -29.41 113.31 42.54
N ALA A 73 -28.65 113.87 43.49
CA ALA A 73 -27.52 114.76 43.18
C ALA A 73 -26.42 114.11 42.32
N ASP A 74 -26.26 112.79 42.44
CA ASP A 74 -25.30 111.96 41.70
C ASP A 74 -25.85 111.41 40.36
N ALA A 75 -27.12 111.73 40.02
CA ALA A 75 -27.82 111.28 38.81
C ALA A 75 -28.58 112.44 38.14
N ARG A 76 -27.87 113.55 37.86
CA ARG A 76 -28.42 114.80 37.27
C ARG A 76 -27.75 115.25 35.97
N THR A 77 -26.80 114.48 35.44
CA THR A 77 -26.05 114.83 34.23
C THR A 77 -25.98 113.67 33.24
N ALA A 78 -25.81 113.95 31.95
CA ALA A 78 -25.64 112.95 30.89
C ALA A 78 -24.57 111.91 31.25
N ARG A 79 -23.39 112.38 31.68
CA ARG A 79 -22.26 111.53 32.11
C ARG A 79 -22.59 110.60 33.28
N THR A 80 -23.52 111.00 34.15
CA THR A 80 -23.94 110.17 35.30
C THR A 80 -25.02 109.16 34.93
N MET A 81 -25.69 109.27 33.79
CA MET A 81 -26.79 108.39 33.37
C MET A 81 -26.57 107.83 31.95
N GLN A 82 -25.31 107.73 31.54
CA GLN A 82 -24.94 107.23 30.22
C GLN A 82 -25.10 105.71 30.12
N LYS A 83 -25.29 105.23 28.89
CA LYS A 83 -25.32 103.82 28.54
C LYS A 83 -24.24 103.00 29.26
N GLY A 84 -24.66 101.90 29.88
CA GLY A 84 -23.78 100.96 30.59
C GLY A 84 -23.57 101.30 32.07
N MET A 85 -24.08 102.43 32.55
CA MET A 85 -24.16 102.67 34.00
C MET A 85 -25.24 101.76 34.61
N THR A 86 -25.02 101.28 35.82
CA THR A 86 -25.93 100.37 36.53
C THR A 86 -26.38 100.93 37.88
N VAL A 87 -27.48 100.42 38.41
CA VAL A 87 -27.98 100.75 39.75
C VAL A 87 -28.68 99.53 40.37
N ARG A 88 -28.43 99.28 41.65
CA ARG A 88 -29.04 98.19 42.41
C ARG A 88 -30.24 98.67 43.21
N VAL A 89 -31.28 97.84 43.31
CA VAL A 89 -32.50 98.09 44.08
C VAL A 89 -32.51 97.21 45.33
N GLN A 90 -32.78 97.79 46.50
CA GLN A 90 -32.68 97.10 47.79
C GLN A 90 -33.98 96.45 48.27
N GLU A 91 -35.12 97.08 48.03
CA GLU A 91 -36.42 96.68 48.54
C GLU A 91 -37.51 96.76 47.45
N GLY A 92 -38.66 96.15 47.72
CA GLY A 92 -39.81 96.11 46.83
C GLY A 92 -40.24 94.68 46.47
N ALA A 93 -41.53 94.48 46.23
CA ALA A 93 -42.07 93.16 45.94
C ALA A 93 -41.60 92.59 44.58
N THR A 94 -41.37 93.45 43.59
CA THR A 94 -41.06 93.08 42.20
C THR A 94 -39.59 93.31 41.85
N ASN A 95 -38.99 94.38 42.39
CA ASN A 95 -37.71 94.90 41.93
C ASN A 95 -36.56 94.73 42.93
N ALA A 96 -36.80 94.23 44.15
CA ALA A 96 -35.72 93.94 45.11
C ALA A 96 -34.63 93.05 44.49
N ASP A 97 -33.38 93.29 44.90
CA ASP A 97 -32.16 92.60 44.47
C ASP A 97 -31.84 92.64 42.97
N LYS A 98 -32.63 93.35 42.15
CA LYS A 98 -32.34 93.53 40.72
C LYS A 98 -31.33 94.64 40.49
N VAL A 99 -30.56 94.47 39.42
CA VAL A 99 -29.71 95.50 38.84
C VAL A 99 -30.40 96.04 37.59
N PHE A 100 -30.45 97.36 37.45
CA PHE A 100 -30.94 98.02 36.24
C PHE A 100 -29.77 98.72 35.54
N LEU A 101 -29.78 98.73 34.21
CA LEU A 101 -28.80 99.43 33.40
C LEU A 101 -29.45 100.61 32.65
N PHE A 102 -28.76 101.75 32.66
CA PHE A 102 -29.08 102.88 31.79
C PHE A 102 -28.65 102.52 30.37
N ASN A 103 -29.56 102.62 29.40
CA ASN A 103 -29.36 102.11 28.03
C ASN A 103 -29.32 103.22 26.96
N THR A 104 -29.65 104.46 27.30
CA THR A 104 -29.53 105.63 26.40
C THR A 104 -28.09 106.14 26.34
N ASP A 105 -27.55 106.38 25.14
CA ASP A 105 -26.22 106.98 24.95
C ASP A 105 -26.31 108.51 25.01
N ASP A 106 -25.40 109.14 25.77
CA ASP A 106 -25.30 110.58 26.02
C ASP A 106 -26.63 111.37 26.18
N PRO A 107 -27.55 110.98 27.09
CA PRO A 107 -28.88 111.61 27.19
C PRO A 107 -28.82 113.05 27.71
N GLN A 108 -29.51 113.99 27.05
CA GLN A 108 -29.82 115.31 27.61
C GLN A 108 -30.89 115.18 28.71
N VAL A 109 -30.46 115.30 29.96
CA VAL A 109 -31.31 115.07 31.15
C VAL A 109 -32.45 116.10 31.20
N GLY A 110 -33.69 115.62 31.06
CA GLY A 110 -34.91 116.43 31.09
C GLY A 110 -35.52 116.74 29.71
N ASP A 111 -34.81 116.40 28.63
CA ASP A 111 -35.29 116.57 27.24
C ASP A 111 -35.35 115.24 26.48
N ASP A 112 -34.35 114.37 26.65
CA ASP A 112 -34.27 113.06 25.97
C ASP A 112 -34.86 111.93 26.83
N ASP A 113 -35.49 110.94 26.18
CA ASP A 113 -35.95 109.71 26.82
C ASP A 113 -34.78 108.90 27.42
N ILE A 114 -34.88 108.59 28.71
CA ILE A 114 -33.89 107.78 29.42
C ILE A 114 -34.44 106.35 29.58
N ASP A 115 -33.93 105.45 28.73
CA ASP A 115 -34.25 104.03 28.74
C ASP A 115 -33.47 103.31 29.85
N ILE A 116 -34.20 102.62 30.72
CA ILE A 116 -33.66 101.90 31.88
C ILE A 116 -34.24 100.48 31.89
N ILE A 117 -33.38 99.49 31.66
CA ILE A 117 -33.79 98.09 31.50
C ILE A 117 -33.16 97.21 32.59
N PRO A 118 -33.78 96.09 32.99
CA PRO A 118 -33.15 95.12 33.88
C PRO A 118 -31.85 94.57 33.27
N ASP A 119 -30.77 94.52 34.04
CA ASP A 119 -29.54 93.84 33.65
C ASP A 119 -29.69 92.33 33.89
N THR A 120 -29.90 91.60 32.81
CA THR A 120 -30.09 90.14 32.84
C THR A 120 -28.79 89.35 32.92
N VAL A 121 -27.63 90.01 32.88
CA VAL A 121 -26.30 89.36 32.82
C VAL A 121 -25.52 89.52 34.13
N ALA A 122 -25.79 90.58 34.91
CA ALA A 122 -25.10 90.89 36.17
C ALA A 122 -25.29 89.90 37.35
N GLY A 123 -25.88 88.72 37.12
CA GLY A 123 -26.04 87.65 38.12
C GLY A 123 -25.62 86.25 37.66
N ILE A 124 -25.02 86.10 36.46
CA ILE A 124 -24.67 84.79 35.90
C ILE A 124 -23.31 84.31 36.44
N VAL A 125 -23.33 83.29 37.29
CA VAL A 125 -22.14 82.52 37.67
C VAL A 125 -21.69 81.68 36.46
N PRO A 126 -20.43 81.79 35.97
CA PRO A 126 -19.91 80.92 34.92
C PRO A 126 -19.97 79.45 35.37
N GLY A 127 -20.76 78.63 34.66
CA GLY A 127 -20.90 77.21 34.94
C GLY A 127 -22.29 76.61 34.68
N ALA A 128 -23.35 77.43 34.57
CA ALA A 128 -24.71 76.93 34.39
C ALA A 128 -25.20 76.85 32.93
N THR A 129 -24.51 77.47 31.97
CA THR A 129 -24.83 77.40 30.53
C THR A 129 -24.10 76.28 29.78
N GLY A 130 -23.03 75.71 30.37
CA GLY A 130 -22.29 74.60 29.76
C GLY A 130 -22.94 73.22 29.93
N LEU A 131 -23.78 73.02 30.95
CA LEU A 131 -24.29 71.69 31.29
C LEU A 131 -25.58 71.30 30.54
N VAL A 132 -26.33 72.28 30.03
CA VAL A 132 -27.63 72.03 29.36
C VAL A 132 -27.48 71.91 27.84
N LEU A 133 -26.44 72.50 27.24
CA LEU A 133 -26.21 72.47 25.78
C LEU A 133 -25.28 71.33 25.32
N LEU A 134 -24.45 70.75 26.20
CA LEU A 134 -23.53 69.66 25.87
C LEU A 134 -24.12 68.25 26.05
N GLY A 135 -25.31 68.13 26.64
CA GLY A 135 -25.90 66.84 27.04
C GLY A 135 -26.66 66.09 25.94
N LYS A 136 -26.93 66.70 24.78
CA LYS A 136 -27.75 66.09 23.71
C LYS A 136 -27.18 66.16 22.30
N GLU A 137 -26.23 67.05 22.00
CA GLU A 137 -25.69 67.22 20.63
C GLU A 137 -24.25 66.76 20.40
N LEU A 138 -23.41 66.55 21.43
CA LEU A 138 -22.01 66.15 21.18
C LEU A 138 -21.82 64.73 20.63
N VAL A 139 -22.71 63.77 20.90
CA VAL A 139 -22.43 62.37 20.52
C VAL A 139 -22.53 62.17 18.99
N SER A 140 -23.47 62.85 18.31
CA SER A 140 -23.57 62.84 16.85
C SER A 140 -22.51 63.73 16.21
N ASP A 141 -22.26 64.91 16.76
CA ASP A 141 -21.36 65.89 16.15
C ASP A 141 -19.89 65.52 16.32
N VAL A 142 -19.47 65.01 17.48
CA VAL A 142 -18.10 64.50 17.68
C VAL A 142 -17.83 63.32 16.75
N ARG A 143 -18.81 62.42 16.55
CA ARG A 143 -18.68 61.29 15.62
C ARG A 143 -18.54 61.77 14.19
N ASN A 144 -19.23 62.84 13.80
CA ASN A 144 -19.16 63.40 12.45
C ASN A 144 -17.80 64.03 12.11
N TYR A 145 -17.04 64.49 13.12
CA TYR A 145 -15.69 65.05 12.95
C TYR A 145 -14.55 64.02 13.08
N LEU A 146 -14.82 62.79 13.50
CA LEU A 146 -13.80 61.76 13.70
C LEU A 146 -13.63 60.88 12.45
N ASP A 147 -12.46 60.97 11.79
CA ASP A 147 -12.09 60.15 10.62
C ASP A 147 -11.51 58.79 11.06
N THR A 148 -12.27 58.04 11.86
CA THR A 148 -11.88 56.69 12.30
C THR A 148 -13.07 55.74 12.21
N ALA A 149 -12.81 54.49 11.84
CA ALA A 149 -13.84 53.47 11.74
C ALA A 149 -14.57 53.24 13.09
N PRO A 150 -15.92 53.27 13.12
CA PRO A 150 -16.67 52.99 14.33
C PRO A 150 -16.57 51.52 14.76
N TYR A 151 -16.53 51.31 16.09
CA TYR A 151 -16.71 50.01 16.72
C TYR A 151 -18.19 49.82 17.05
N VAL A 152 -18.81 48.77 16.51
CA VAL A 152 -20.23 48.47 16.69
C VAL A 152 -20.41 47.12 17.34
N ALA A 153 -21.17 47.07 18.43
CA ALA A 153 -21.35 45.85 19.23
C ALA A 153 -22.29 44.82 18.60
N THR A 154 -23.15 45.24 17.67
CA THR A 154 -24.17 44.38 17.06
C THR A 154 -24.33 44.69 15.57
N ARG A 155 -24.78 43.71 14.80
CA ARG A 155 -25.19 43.92 13.40
C ARG A 155 -26.26 45.01 13.28
N THR A 156 -27.19 45.13 14.23
CA THR A 156 -28.18 46.24 14.24
C THR A 156 -27.51 47.61 14.25
N ALA A 157 -26.46 47.79 15.07
CA ALA A 157 -25.72 49.05 15.10
C ALA A 157 -24.92 49.29 13.81
N LEU A 158 -24.36 48.23 13.20
CA LEU A 158 -23.69 48.31 11.89
C LEU A 158 -24.66 48.77 10.78
N LYS A 159 -25.88 48.25 10.78
CA LYS A 159 -26.91 48.54 9.77
C LYS A 159 -27.43 49.98 9.82
N ALA A 160 -27.33 50.62 10.99
CA ALA A 160 -27.77 52.00 11.22
C ALA A 160 -26.67 53.06 10.92
N LEU A 161 -25.45 52.64 10.55
CA LEU A 161 -24.36 53.57 10.21
C LEU A 161 -24.67 54.38 8.95
N ASP A 162 -24.16 55.61 8.91
CA ASP A 162 -24.28 56.47 7.72
C ASP A 162 -23.24 56.05 6.69
N THR A 163 -23.68 55.29 5.69
CA THR A 163 -22.82 54.71 4.64
C THR A 163 -22.17 55.73 3.71
N THR A 164 -22.56 57.01 3.76
CA THR A 164 -21.87 58.09 3.02
C THR A 164 -20.62 58.59 3.72
N LYS A 165 -20.53 58.32 5.03
CA LYS A 165 -19.43 58.74 5.90
C LYS A 165 -18.66 57.53 6.44
N ASP A 166 -19.36 56.66 7.14
CA ASP A 166 -18.81 55.46 7.75
C ASP A 166 -18.71 54.40 6.64
N ILE A 167 -17.55 54.30 6.00
CA ILE A 167 -17.29 53.34 4.89
C ILE A 167 -16.51 52.09 5.35
N VAL A 168 -15.99 52.09 6.58
CA VAL A 168 -15.34 50.97 7.24
C VAL A 168 -15.85 50.92 8.68
N ALA A 169 -16.19 49.75 9.20
CA ALA A 169 -16.64 49.56 10.58
C ALA A 169 -16.10 48.26 11.17
N LEU A 170 -15.84 48.24 12.48
CA LEU A 170 -15.41 47.05 13.21
C LEU A 170 -16.60 46.51 14.01
N LEU A 171 -17.14 45.37 13.57
CA LEU A 171 -18.13 44.62 14.34
C LEU A 171 -17.42 43.87 15.47
N THR A 172 -17.90 44.01 16.70
CA THR A 172 -17.38 43.33 17.90
C THR A 172 -18.37 42.31 18.48
N GLU A 173 -19.41 41.95 17.74
CA GLU A 173 -20.37 40.92 18.11
C GLU A 173 -19.64 39.58 18.37
N PRO A 174 -19.83 38.93 19.53
CA PRO A 174 -19.16 37.67 19.86
C PRO A 174 -19.35 36.63 18.75
N ASN A 175 -18.29 35.88 18.44
CA ASN A 175 -18.24 34.86 17.38
C ASN A 175 -18.47 35.39 15.94
N ARG A 176 -18.72 36.70 15.76
CA ARG A 176 -18.94 37.35 14.45
C ARG A 176 -18.06 38.57 14.23
N ALA A 177 -17.15 38.86 15.16
CA ALA A 177 -16.28 40.02 15.08
C ALA A 177 -15.51 40.08 13.76
N GLY A 178 -15.30 41.28 13.24
CA GLY A 178 -14.60 41.48 11.97
C GLY A 178 -14.75 42.88 11.39
N ILE A 179 -13.97 43.15 10.36
CA ILE A 179 -13.98 44.41 9.64
C ILE A 179 -15.01 44.32 8.52
N PHE A 180 -15.89 45.30 8.41
CA PHE A 180 -16.86 45.45 7.34
C PHE A 180 -16.57 46.72 6.56
N VAL A 181 -16.61 46.63 5.24
CA VAL A 181 -16.42 47.76 4.33
C VAL A 181 -17.70 47.95 3.53
N TRP A 182 -18.16 49.19 3.45
CA TRP A 182 -19.28 49.55 2.61
C TRP A 182 -18.89 49.41 1.13
N ARG A 183 -19.66 48.63 0.37
CA ARG A 183 -19.46 48.45 -1.07
C ARG A 183 -20.71 48.91 -1.79
N ALA A 184 -20.54 49.92 -2.64
CA ALA A 184 -21.59 50.38 -3.56
C ALA A 184 -21.74 49.40 -4.74
N GLY A 185 -22.96 49.25 -5.24
CA GLY A 185 -23.33 48.35 -6.34
C GLY A 185 -24.44 47.38 -5.97
N ASP A 186 -24.93 46.60 -6.95
CA ASP A 186 -25.98 45.61 -6.72
C ASP A 186 -25.41 44.34 -6.08
N LEU A 187 -25.72 44.15 -4.80
CA LEU A 187 -25.34 42.99 -3.99
C LEU A 187 -26.56 42.17 -3.56
N SER A 188 -27.71 42.36 -4.22
CA SER A 188 -28.98 41.75 -3.81
C SER A 188 -28.94 40.21 -3.79
N THR A 189 -28.23 39.58 -4.73
CA THR A 189 -28.06 38.12 -4.78
C THR A 189 -27.21 37.60 -3.62
N LEU A 190 -26.12 38.28 -3.28
CA LEU A 190 -25.21 37.89 -2.21
C LEU A 190 -25.83 38.11 -0.82
N VAL A 191 -26.56 39.21 -0.64
CA VAL A 191 -27.33 39.46 0.59
C VAL A 191 -28.45 38.42 0.75
N ALA A 192 -29.15 38.07 -0.32
CA ALA A 192 -30.21 37.05 -0.28
C ALA A 192 -29.66 35.64 0.01
N LEU A 193 -28.44 35.34 -0.43
CA LEU A 193 -27.74 34.09 -0.14
C LEU A 193 -27.34 33.98 1.34
N ASP A 194 -27.12 35.10 2.02
CA ASP A 194 -26.68 35.18 3.41
C ASP A 194 -27.69 35.88 4.34
N PRO A 195 -28.89 35.31 4.56
CA PRO A 195 -29.98 35.97 5.33
C PRO A 195 -29.71 36.15 6.84
N GLY A 196 -28.53 35.78 7.30
CA GLY A 196 -28.04 35.89 8.68
C GLY A 196 -26.80 36.76 8.74
N GLU A 197 -26.50 37.46 7.65
CA GLU A 197 -25.64 38.64 7.62
C GLU A 197 -24.25 38.31 8.19
N ALA A 198 -23.65 37.22 7.71
CA ALA A 198 -22.31 36.79 8.06
C ALA A 198 -21.24 37.58 7.30
N LEU A 199 -21.38 37.65 5.98
CA LEU A 199 -20.48 38.28 5.03
C LEU A 199 -21.08 39.52 4.39
N TRP A 200 -22.37 39.48 4.04
CA TRP A 200 -23.07 40.59 3.40
C TRP A 200 -24.25 41.06 4.24
N ILE A 201 -24.19 42.31 4.68
CA ILE A 201 -25.16 42.89 5.62
C ILE A 201 -25.79 44.12 4.97
N LYS A 202 -27.12 44.11 4.82
CA LYS A 202 -27.87 45.25 4.27
C LYS A 202 -27.91 46.40 5.28
N ALA A 203 -27.54 47.62 4.88
CA ALA A 203 -27.81 48.82 5.70
C ALA A 203 -29.31 49.18 5.69
N ASP A 204 -29.86 49.61 6.82
CA ASP A 204 -31.32 49.76 6.98
C ASP A 204 -31.92 50.82 6.05
N ALA A 205 -31.20 51.93 5.85
CA ALA A 205 -31.64 53.04 5.02
C ALA A 205 -31.39 52.86 3.51
N ILE A 206 -30.66 51.81 3.09
CA ILE A 206 -30.15 51.65 1.73
C ILE A 206 -30.66 50.36 1.09
N ALA A 207 -31.05 50.43 -0.20
CA ALA A 207 -31.43 49.24 -0.96
C ALA A 207 -30.22 48.38 -1.30
N THR A 208 -30.37 47.05 -1.32
CA THR A 208 -29.28 46.12 -1.67
C THR A 208 -28.81 46.24 -3.12
N THR A 209 -29.60 46.89 -3.97
CA THR A 209 -29.23 47.27 -5.35
C THR A 209 -28.25 48.45 -5.41
N ALA A 210 -28.14 49.21 -4.32
CA ALA A 210 -27.24 50.37 -4.21
C ALA A 210 -25.96 50.05 -3.41
N GLY A 211 -26.00 49.10 -2.49
CA GLY A 211 -24.82 48.62 -1.78
C GLY A 211 -25.14 47.75 -0.55
N ALA A 212 -24.09 47.22 0.07
CA ALA A 212 -24.15 46.50 1.33
C ALA A 212 -22.82 46.58 2.08
N TRP A 213 -22.84 46.30 3.38
CA TRP A 213 -21.65 46.07 4.18
C TRP A 213 -21.07 44.70 3.87
N VAL A 214 -19.79 44.65 3.52
CA VAL A 214 -19.08 43.43 3.12
C VAL A 214 -17.95 43.14 4.08
N ARG A 215 -17.98 41.97 4.73
CA ARG A 215 -16.89 41.49 5.59
C ARG A 215 -15.60 41.42 4.78
N GLN A 216 -14.53 42.01 5.28
CA GLN A 216 -13.19 41.82 4.73
C GLN A 216 -12.59 40.54 5.32
N VAL A 217 -12.25 39.60 4.44
CA VAL A 217 -11.63 38.31 4.78
C VAL A 217 -10.72 37.88 3.63
N ASP A 218 -9.49 37.52 3.98
CA ASP A 218 -8.49 36.95 3.08
C ASP A 218 -8.15 35.55 3.62
N GLY A 219 -9.04 34.58 3.35
CA GLY A 219 -8.95 33.25 3.94
C GLY A 219 -10.28 32.48 3.95
N PRO A 220 -10.29 31.28 4.54
CA PRO A 220 -11.48 30.44 4.60
C PRO A 220 -12.57 31.08 5.48
N TYR A 221 -13.83 30.78 5.16
CA TYR A 221 -14.97 31.27 5.93
C TYR A 221 -15.20 30.44 7.20
N ASN A 222 -15.59 31.12 8.27
CA ASN A 222 -15.86 30.48 9.55
C ASN A 222 -17.39 30.30 9.77
N PRO A 223 -17.88 29.09 10.08
CA PRO A 223 -19.31 28.82 10.30
C PRO A 223 -19.92 29.64 11.46
N LEU A 224 -19.11 30.08 12.43
CA LEU A 224 -19.57 30.91 13.54
C LEU A 224 -20.10 32.26 13.08
N TRP A 225 -19.57 32.79 11.98
CA TRP A 225 -20.07 34.03 11.37
C TRP A 225 -21.51 33.90 10.88
N PHE A 226 -21.95 32.68 10.56
CA PHE A 226 -23.30 32.36 10.09
C PHE A 226 -24.27 32.06 11.24
N GLY A 227 -23.75 31.94 12.47
CA GLY A 227 -24.54 31.70 13.67
C GLY A 227 -24.47 30.27 14.19
N CYS A 228 -23.53 29.46 13.71
CA CYS A 228 -23.23 28.20 14.38
C CYS A 228 -22.74 28.48 15.80
N THR A 229 -23.13 27.60 16.73
CA THR A 229 -22.67 27.63 18.12
C THR A 229 -21.72 26.47 18.37
N ILE A 230 -20.74 26.68 19.25
CA ILE A 230 -19.80 25.65 19.70
C ILE A 230 -20.28 25.09 21.02
N ASP A 231 -20.30 23.77 21.12
CA ASP A 231 -20.75 23.00 22.29
C ASP A 231 -22.14 23.45 22.77
N GLY A 232 -22.96 23.90 21.82
CA GLY A 232 -24.25 24.53 22.04
C GLY A 232 -25.39 23.80 21.35
N VAL A 233 -26.51 24.51 21.19
CA VAL A 233 -27.70 23.99 20.51
C VAL A 233 -27.44 23.69 19.04
N ALA A 234 -28.25 22.81 18.47
CA ALA A 234 -28.11 22.39 17.08
C ALA A 234 -28.18 23.59 16.11
N SER A 235 -27.25 23.63 15.15
CA SER A 235 -26.96 24.78 14.29
C SER A 235 -27.29 24.55 12.82
N ASP A 236 -28.23 23.64 12.53
CA ASP A 236 -28.59 23.13 11.20
C ASP A 236 -28.77 24.23 10.14
N THR A 237 -29.64 25.21 10.44
CA THR A 237 -29.95 26.31 9.52
C THR A 237 -28.71 27.18 9.24
N ALA A 238 -27.95 27.50 10.28
CA ALA A 238 -26.74 28.33 10.16
C ALA A 238 -25.66 27.60 9.36
N PHE A 239 -25.45 26.32 9.65
CA PHE A 239 -24.46 25.48 8.98
C PHE A 239 -24.84 25.19 7.54
N GLY A 240 -26.11 24.89 7.27
CA GLY A 240 -26.62 24.68 5.92
C GLY A 240 -26.41 25.90 5.01
N ARG A 241 -26.61 27.10 5.55
CA ARG A 241 -26.35 28.35 4.83
C ARG A 241 -24.87 28.65 4.64
N PHE A 242 -24.05 28.32 5.64
CA PHE A 242 -22.60 28.38 5.51
C PHE A 242 -22.15 27.55 4.29
N ILE A 243 -22.63 26.31 4.17
CA ILE A 243 -22.34 25.44 3.01
C ILE A 243 -22.82 26.07 1.69
N ASP A 244 -24.03 26.64 1.64
CA ASP A 244 -24.54 27.32 0.42
C ASP A 244 -23.60 28.44 -0.04
N VAL A 245 -23.06 29.22 0.91
CA VAL A 245 -22.11 30.29 0.63
C VAL A 245 -20.75 29.77 0.18
N LEU A 246 -20.23 28.68 0.77
CA LEU A 246 -18.99 28.05 0.29
C LEU A 246 -19.12 27.63 -1.17
N VAL A 247 -20.24 26.98 -1.52
CA VAL A 247 -20.53 26.49 -2.88
C VAL A 247 -20.66 27.65 -3.87
N ALA A 248 -21.42 28.70 -3.51
CA ALA A 248 -21.65 29.84 -4.40
C ALA A 248 -20.39 30.69 -4.65
N THR A 249 -19.50 30.79 -3.65
CA THR A 249 -18.28 31.60 -3.74
C THR A 249 -17.04 30.80 -4.14
N SER A 250 -17.12 29.46 -4.09
CA SER A 250 -15.97 28.55 -4.20
C SER A 250 -14.87 28.77 -3.15
N ASN A 251 -15.09 29.60 -2.13
CA ASN A 251 -14.15 29.84 -1.04
C ASN A 251 -14.23 28.67 -0.03
N PRO A 252 -13.10 28.18 0.52
CA PRO A 252 -13.14 27.10 1.49
C PRO A 252 -13.73 27.52 2.84
N GLY A 253 -14.29 26.56 3.56
CA GLY A 253 -14.71 26.69 4.95
C GLY A 253 -13.65 26.17 5.91
N GLN A 254 -13.48 26.84 7.05
CA GLN A 254 -12.64 26.40 8.16
C GLN A 254 -13.51 26.17 9.39
N LEU A 255 -13.64 24.92 9.81
CA LEU A 255 -14.27 24.54 11.06
C LEU A 255 -13.40 25.03 12.23
N PRO A 256 -14.01 25.65 13.25
CA PRO A 256 -13.31 26.05 14.46
C PRO A 256 -12.96 24.82 15.32
N THR A 257 -12.17 25.04 16.37
CA THR A 257 -12.01 24.07 17.46
C THR A 257 -13.33 23.96 18.25
N GLY A 258 -13.67 22.74 18.65
CA GLY A 258 -14.89 22.41 19.38
C GLY A 258 -15.96 21.75 18.51
N THR A 259 -17.14 21.54 19.09
CA THR A 259 -18.22 20.76 18.45
C THR A 259 -19.33 21.66 17.92
N ILE A 260 -19.67 21.52 16.64
CA ILE A 260 -20.92 22.05 16.08
C ILE A 260 -21.94 20.90 16.04
N THR A 261 -22.99 21.03 16.85
CA THR A 261 -24.12 20.08 16.86
C THR A 261 -25.07 20.35 15.70
N LEU A 262 -25.55 19.29 15.03
CA LEU A 262 -26.50 19.30 13.93
C LEU A 262 -27.62 18.29 14.25
N ALA A 263 -28.87 18.73 14.26
CA ALA A 263 -30.01 17.89 14.59
C ALA A 263 -30.57 17.11 13.39
N SER A 264 -30.09 17.37 12.17
CA SER A 264 -30.62 16.83 10.93
C SER A 264 -29.53 16.63 9.87
N LYS A 265 -29.83 15.79 8.88
CA LYS A 265 -28.97 15.56 7.71
C LYS A 265 -28.76 16.85 6.91
N ILE A 266 -27.52 17.08 6.47
CA ILE A 266 -27.19 18.20 5.58
C ILE A 266 -27.23 17.72 4.13
N THR A 267 -28.35 18.01 3.47
CA THR A 267 -28.57 17.66 2.05
C THR A 267 -28.33 18.87 1.16
N LYS A 268 -27.40 18.77 0.20
CA LYS A 268 -27.07 19.87 -0.73
C LYS A 268 -26.80 19.38 -2.15
N ASN A 269 -27.31 20.13 -3.12
CA ASN A 269 -26.90 19.99 -4.52
C ASN A 269 -25.93 21.12 -4.85
N ILE A 270 -24.68 20.78 -5.12
CA ILE A 270 -23.61 21.75 -5.38
C ILE A 270 -23.44 22.05 -6.87
N GLY A 271 -24.22 21.40 -7.75
CA GLY A 271 -24.07 21.54 -9.19
C GLY A 271 -22.62 21.23 -9.61
N GLN A 272 -22.05 22.10 -10.43
CA GLN A 272 -20.65 21.96 -10.89
C GLN A 272 -19.63 22.63 -9.94
N SER A 273 -20.10 23.33 -8.91
CA SER A 273 -19.24 24.06 -7.98
C SER A 273 -18.52 23.13 -7.00
N PRO A 274 -17.35 23.53 -6.46
CA PRO A 274 -16.66 22.78 -5.43
C PRO A 274 -17.25 23.03 -4.03
N LEU A 275 -17.19 22.01 -3.18
CA LEU A 275 -17.37 22.10 -1.74
C LEU A 275 -16.05 21.77 -1.04
N ARG A 276 -15.48 22.75 -0.34
CA ARG A 276 -14.22 22.61 0.40
C ARG A 276 -14.44 22.92 1.87
N LEU A 277 -14.17 21.96 2.75
CA LEU A 277 -14.36 22.11 4.18
C LEU A 277 -13.19 21.49 4.94
N TYR A 278 -12.52 22.32 5.74
CA TYR A 278 -11.31 21.97 6.48
C TYR A 278 -11.53 22.12 7.98
N GLY A 279 -10.88 21.29 8.77
CA GLY A 279 -10.79 21.49 10.23
C GLY A 279 -9.37 21.74 10.70
N SER A 280 -9.16 21.61 12.01
CA SER A 280 -7.86 21.81 12.67
C SER A 280 -7.25 20.49 13.18
N GLY A 281 -7.80 19.35 12.78
CA GLY A 281 -7.43 18.00 13.22
C GLY A 281 -8.64 17.16 13.63
N THR A 282 -8.49 15.84 13.55
CA THR A 282 -9.44 14.87 14.12
C THR A 282 -9.58 15.11 15.62
N ASP A 283 -10.82 15.09 16.12
CA ASP A 283 -11.22 15.38 17.49
C ASP A 283 -10.86 16.78 18.02
N VAL A 284 -10.38 17.66 17.14
CA VAL A 284 -10.20 19.09 17.42
C VAL A 284 -11.36 19.90 16.87
N SER A 285 -11.68 19.69 15.58
CA SER A 285 -12.87 20.23 14.94
C SER A 285 -13.89 19.10 14.79
N ILE A 286 -15.11 19.27 15.31
CA ILE A 286 -16.10 18.20 15.34
C ILE A 286 -17.44 18.69 14.78
N LEU A 287 -18.00 17.91 13.85
CA LEU A 287 -19.41 18.00 13.46
C LEU A 287 -20.15 16.82 14.09
N ARG A 288 -21.16 17.09 14.90
CA ARG A 288 -21.90 16.07 15.67
C ARG A 288 -23.35 16.01 15.22
N TRP A 289 -23.82 14.87 14.75
CA TRP A 289 -25.22 14.65 14.42
C TRP A 289 -26.01 13.98 15.55
N THR A 290 -27.26 14.41 15.74
CA THR A 290 -28.19 13.78 16.70
C THR A 290 -29.38 13.06 16.09
N ALA A 291 -29.61 13.20 14.77
CA ALA A 291 -30.64 12.44 14.08
C ALA A 291 -30.09 11.09 13.63
N ALA A 292 -30.94 10.06 13.70
CA ALA A 292 -30.61 8.72 13.24
C ALA A 292 -30.18 8.69 11.76
N ASP A 293 -30.73 9.55 10.90
CA ASP A 293 -30.33 9.65 9.51
C ASP A 293 -29.24 10.69 9.25
N GLY A 294 -28.58 11.22 10.29
CA GLY A 294 -27.59 12.29 10.21
C GLY A 294 -26.39 12.01 9.30
N GLY A 295 -25.65 13.07 8.98
CA GLY A 295 -24.52 13.09 8.05
C GLY A 295 -24.75 14.01 6.86
N PHE A 296 -23.87 13.91 5.87
CA PHE A 296 -23.96 14.67 4.61
C PHE A 296 -24.58 13.84 3.48
N ASP A 297 -25.46 14.44 2.69
CA ASP A 297 -25.92 13.91 1.39
C ASP A 297 -25.71 14.97 0.30
N ILE A 298 -24.57 14.86 -0.39
CA ILE A 298 -24.12 15.82 -1.37
C ILE A 298 -24.32 15.27 -2.78
N THR A 299 -25.00 16.04 -3.61
CA THR A 299 -25.13 15.76 -5.05
C THR A 299 -24.30 16.78 -5.82
N SER A 300 -23.43 16.33 -6.73
CA SER A 300 -22.79 17.20 -7.71
C SER A 300 -23.25 16.87 -9.12
N THR A 301 -23.11 17.84 -10.01
CA THR A 301 -23.43 17.72 -11.44
C THR A 301 -22.14 17.70 -12.24
N ARG A 302 -22.12 16.82 -13.23
CA ARG A 302 -21.04 16.68 -14.19
C ARG A 302 -20.86 17.94 -15.06
N VAL A 303 -19.62 18.22 -15.47
CA VAL A 303 -19.30 19.18 -16.55
C VAL A 303 -19.32 18.46 -17.90
N THR A 304 -19.98 19.03 -18.91
CA THR A 304 -19.97 18.54 -20.29
C THR A 304 -18.73 19.06 -21.03
N GLY A 305 -17.92 18.17 -21.62
CA GLY A 305 -16.65 18.50 -22.29
C GLY A 305 -15.40 18.08 -21.48
N PHE A 306 -14.27 17.85 -22.16
CA PHE A 306 -13.00 17.38 -21.58
C PHE A 306 -12.28 18.43 -20.69
N VAL A 307 -12.98 19.07 -19.76
CA VAL A 307 -12.39 20.00 -18.80
C VAL A 307 -12.33 19.29 -17.45
N GLN A 308 -11.17 18.72 -17.13
CA GLN A 308 -10.88 18.04 -15.86
C GLN A 308 -10.01 18.92 -14.95
N TRP A 309 -9.71 18.46 -13.73
CA TRP A 309 -8.70 18.94 -12.76
C TRP A 309 -9.15 19.69 -11.49
N SER A 310 -10.43 20.03 -11.28
CA SER A 310 -10.88 20.57 -9.97
C SER A 310 -11.51 19.49 -9.09
N ARG A 311 -10.98 19.29 -7.88
CA ARG A 311 -11.65 18.50 -6.82
C ARG A 311 -13.00 19.14 -6.49
N GLN A 312 -14.10 18.46 -6.81
CA GLN A 312 -15.46 18.94 -6.53
C GLN A 312 -15.79 18.82 -5.04
N ILE A 313 -15.24 17.82 -4.38
CA ILE A 313 -15.34 17.63 -2.93
C ILE A 313 -13.93 17.58 -2.38
N ASP A 314 -13.64 18.39 -1.36
CA ASP A 314 -12.38 18.34 -0.62
C ASP A 314 -12.67 18.55 0.87
N ILE A 315 -12.64 17.46 1.63
CA ILE A 315 -13.09 17.38 3.02
C ILE A 315 -11.95 16.79 3.84
N ARG A 316 -11.41 17.55 4.79
CA ARG A 316 -10.22 17.10 5.53
C ARG A 316 -10.05 17.72 6.91
N ASP A 317 -9.30 17.02 7.75
CA ASP A 317 -8.75 17.51 9.03
C ASP A 317 -9.83 17.73 10.13
N PHE A 318 -10.86 16.88 10.23
CA PHE A 318 -11.88 16.98 11.31
C PHE A 318 -12.61 15.65 11.60
N SER A 319 -13.35 15.58 12.70
CA SER A 319 -14.23 14.45 13.04
C SER A 319 -15.68 14.72 12.67
N LEU A 320 -16.34 13.70 12.12
CA LEU A 320 -17.79 13.59 12.10
C LEU A 320 -18.17 12.61 13.21
N LYS A 321 -19.12 12.97 14.06
CA LYS A 321 -19.65 12.10 15.13
C LYS A 321 -21.16 11.95 15.05
N THR A 322 -21.67 10.83 15.56
CA THR A 322 -23.10 10.55 15.75
C THR A 322 -23.30 9.96 17.14
N ASN A 323 -24.46 10.22 17.74
CA ASN A 323 -24.89 9.61 19.01
C ASN A 323 -26.04 8.62 18.82
N GLN A 324 -26.07 8.00 17.64
CA GLN A 324 -27.15 7.14 17.18
C GLN A 324 -26.61 5.75 16.88
N ALA A 325 -27.38 4.74 17.26
CA ALA A 325 -27.09 3.33 17.02
C ALA A 325 -27.73 2.86 15.70
N SER A 326 -27.09 3.19 14.56
CA SER A 326 -27.56 2.94 13.18
C SER A 326 -28.37 4.09 12.55
N GLY A 327 -28.47 4.01 11.22
CA GLY A 327 -29.12 4.97 10.35
C GLY A 327 -28.12 5.84 9.58
N GLY A 328 -28.61 6.46 8.50
CA GLY A 328 -27.87 7.47 7.74
C GLY A 328 -26.58 6.97 7.06
N THR A 329 -25.77 7.93 6.65
CA THR A 329 -24.43 7.73 6.09
C THR A 329 -23.62 8.96 6.47
N ALA A 330 -22.44 8.77 7.06
CA ALA A 330 -21.67 9.90 7.58
C ALA A 330 -21.36 10.92 6.46
N PHE A 331 -20.94 10.42 5.30
CA PHE A 331 -20.83 11.23 4.09
C PHE A 331 -21.25 10.46 2.84
N LYS A 332 -22.27 10.94 2.14
CA LYS A 332 -22.68 10.44 0.84
C LYS A 332 -22.41 11.47 -0.25
N HIS A 333 -21.77 11.03 -1.33
CA HIS A 333 -21.58 11.83 -2.55
C HIS A 333 -22.17 11.10 -3.75
N THR A 334 -23.09 11.75 -4.46
CA THR A 334 -23.67 11.25 -5.71
C THR A 334 -23.28 12.17 -6.85
N LEU A 335 -22.65 11.64 -7.89
CA LEU A 335 -22.39 12.36 -9.13
C LEU A 335 -23.53 12.14 -10.12
N THR A 336 -24.09 13.21 -10.67
CA THR A 336 -25.26 13.15 -11.58
C THR A 336 -25.01 13.90 -12.90
N PRO A 337 -25.61 13.43 -14.03
CA PRO A 337 -26.26 12.12 -14.22
C PRO A 337 -25.23 10.97 -14.20
N ALA A 338 -25.72 9.73 -14.06
CA ALA A 338 -24.88 8.53 -14.10
C ALA A 338 -24.01 8.48 -15.38
N SER A 339 -22.75 8.09 -15.23
CA SER A 339 -21.74 8.14 -16.29
C SER A 339 -21.79 6.92 -17.21
N ILE A 340 -21.45 7.13 -18.49
CA ILE A 340 -21.13 6.06 -19.44
C ILE A 340 -19.65 6.07 -19.93
N SER A 341 -18.79 7.01 -19.48
CA SER A 341 -17.37 7.18 -19.91
C SER A 341 -16.79 8.56 -19.56
N ASN A 342 -16.68 8.97 -18.28
CA ASN A 342 -16.15 10.30 -17.98
C ASN A 342 -15.34 10.46 -16.71
N CYS A 343 -14.46 11.46 -16.78
CA CYS A 343 -13.39 11.76 -15.84
C CYS A 343 -13.65 12.96 -14.93
N THR A 344 -14.86 13.48 -14.93
CA THR A 344 -15.07 14.91 -14.70
C THR A 344 -15.15 15.35 -13.23
N SER A 345 -15.06 14.45 -12.24
CA SER A 345 -15.26 14.82 -10.83
C SER A 345 -14.50 13.96 -9.83
N VAL A 346 -13.55 14.57 -9.11
CA VAL A 346 -12.65 13.97 -8.10
C VAL A 346 -13.13 14.39 -6.71
N ALA A 347 -13.39 13.44 -5.81
CA ALA A 347 -13.61 13.73 -4.39
C ALA A 347 -12.36 13.39 -3.57
N ASN A 348 -12.04 14.20 -2.57
CA ASN A 348 -10.91 13.97 -1.67
C ASN A 348 -11.40 14.01 -0.22
N PHE A 349 -11.16 12.91 0.49
CA PHE A 349 -11.44 12.75 1.92
C PHE A 349 -10.12 12.39 2.60
N ALA A 350 -9.62 13.27 3.47
CA ALA A 350 -8.29 13.10 4.06
C ALA A 350 -8.23 13.43 5.55
N ASN A 351 -7.63 12.57 6.36
CA ASN A 351 -7.58 12.72 7.84
C ASN A 351 -8.94 13.11 8.45
N LEU A 352 -9.90 12.19 8.29
CA LEU A 352 -11.22 12.29 8.88
C LEU A 352 -11.45 11.16 9.87
N SER A 353 -12.20 11.43 10.93
CA SER A 353 -12.67 10.41 11.86
C SER A 353 -14.19 10.32 11.79
N PHE A 354 -14.71 9.12 11.52
CA PHE A 354 -16.12 8.77 11.46
C PHE A 354 -16.48 7.80 12.59
N ILE A 355 -16.11 8.17 13.80
CA ILE A 355 -16.29 7.38 15.02
C ILE A 355 -17.51 7.92 15.79
N GLY A 356 -18.36 7.01 16.28
CA GLY A 356 -19.49 7.37 17.15
C GLY A 356 -19.05 8.05 18.43
N GLU A 357 -19.98 8.66 19.18
CA GLU A 357 -19.63 9.21 20.50
C GLU A 357 -19.30 8.12 21.51
N ASP A 358 -20.10 7.06 21.50
CA ASP A 358 -19.84 5.79 22.18
C ASP A 358 -19.43 4.73 21.15
N THR A 359 -18.19 4.25 21.19
CA THR A 359 -17.67 3.24 20.24
C THR A 359 -18.39 1.89 20.31
N ASN A 360 -19.12 1.63 21.38
CA ASN A 360 -19.84 0.37 21.60
C ASN A 360 -21.31 0.47 21.15
N ALA A 361 -21.85 1.69 21.04
CA ALA A 361 -23.27 1.91 20.77
C ALA A 361 -23.55 2.75 19.52
N ASP A 362 -22.69 3.70 19.19
CA ASP A 362 -22.97 4.74 18.19
C ASP A 362 -22.21 4.50 16.87
N TYR A 363 -22.95 4.53 15.76
CA TYR A 363 -22.39 4.33 14.42
C TYR A 363 -23.42 4.71 13.35
N TRP A 364 -22.92 5.05 12.16
CA TRP A 364 -23.76 5.12 10.97
C TRP A 364 -23.94 3.75 10.34
N THR A 365 -24.98 3.58 9.52
CA THR A 365 -25.08 2.40 8.64
C THR A 365 -23.91 2.31 7.65
N LYS A 366 -23.42 3.47 7.18
CA LYS A 366 -22.27 3.58 6.26
C LYS A 366 -21.38 4.76 6.65
N GLY A 367 -20.06 4.61 6.53
CA GLY A 367 -19.11 5.71 6.68
C GLY A 367 -19.16 6.65 5.49
N ILE A 368 -18.43 6.30 4.42
CA ILE A 368 -18.45 7.04 3.14
C ILE A 368 -19.19 6.21 2.09
N HIS A 369 -20.15 6.81 1.39
CA HIS A 369 -20.81 6.23 0.22
C HIS A 369 -20.62 7.11 -1.00
N ILE A 370 -19.89 6.62 -2.00
CA ILE A 370 -19.71 7.28 -3.29
C ILE A 370 -20.54 6.56 -4.34
N VAL A 371 -21.28 7.33 -5.14
CA VAL A 371 -22.13 6.82 -6.22
C VAL A 371 -21.72 7.50 -7.52
N ASP A 372 -21.37 6.69 -8.52
CA ASP A 372 -20.93 7.13 -9.86
C ASP A 372 -19.68 8.05 -9.84
N GLY A 373 -18.80 7.87 -8.85
CA GLY A 373 -17.58 8.67 -8.67
C GLY A 373 -16.39 8.18 -9.51
N TRP A 374 -15.47 9.10 -9.85
CA TRP A 374 -14.20 8.79 -10.51
C TRP A 374 -13.03 9.42 -9.76
N ASN A 375 -11.90 8.71 -9.65
CA ASN A 375 -10.69 9.27 -9.04
C ASN A 375 -10.94 9.82 -7.62
N THR A 376 -11.83 9.17 -6.85
CA THR A 376 -12.04 9.57 -5.46
C THR A 376 -10.91 9.03 -4.60
N THR A 377 -10.29 9.89 -3.81
CA THR A 377 -9.28 9.50 -2.82
C THR A 377 -9.88 9.56 -1.42
N ILE A 378 -9.76 8.46 -0.68
CA ILE A 378 -10.10 8.35 0.74
C ILE A 378 -8.81 7.93 1.44
N GLU A 379 -8.19 8.85 2.16
CA GLU A 379 -6.89 8.61 2.79
C GLU A 379 -6.88 8.94 4.28
N ARG A 380 -6.24 8.06 5.07
CA ARG A 380 -5.99 8.29 6.50
C ARG A 380 -7.28 8.59 7.27
N CYS A 381 -8.35 7.87 6.93
CA CYS A 381 -9.65 8.01 7.58
C CYS A 381 -9.90 6.86 8.56
N ASP A 382 -10.49 7.16 9.71
CA ASP A 382 -10.89 6.18 10.72
C ASP A 382 -12.40 5.97 10.71
N PHE A 383 -12.84 4.71 10.74
CA PHE A 383 -14.26 4.34 10.66
C PHE A 383 -14.71 3.52 11.86
N LYS A 384 -15.86 3.90 12.42
CA LYS A 384 -16.57 3.29 13.56
C LYS A 384 -15.86 3.36 14.91
N GLY A 385 -14.58 3.00 14.97
CA GLY A 385 -13.78 2.93 16.21
C GLY A 385 -13.70 1.52 16.80
N VAL A 386 -12.76 1.33 17.73
CA VAL A 386 -12.51 0.03 18.38
C VAL A 386 -13.43 -0.12 19.58
N ASP A 387 -14.22 -1.20 19.60
CA ASP A 387 -15.07 -1.63 20.71
C ASP A 387 -14.21 -2.27 21.83
N ASP A 388 -14.53 -2.01 23.10
CA ASP A 388 -13.78 -2.48 24.26
C ASP A 388 -14.45 -3.62 25.06
N ASP A 389 -15.70 -4.01 24.77
CA ASP A 389 -16.50 -4.78 25.74
C ASP A 389 -16.80 -6.25 25.39
N GLY A 390 -16.46 -6.70 24.18
CA GLY A 390 -16.57 -8.10 23.79
C GLY A 390 -18.00 -8.66 23.79
N GLN A 391 -19.05 -7.81 23.81
CA GLN A 391 -20.44 -8.27 23.78
C GLN A 391 -21.37 -7.30 23.04
N THR A 392 -21.38 -7.31 21.69
CA THR A 392 -22.59 -7.19 20.82
C THR A 392 -22.24 -7.19 19.32
N PRO A 393 -23.19 -7.51 18.40
CA PRO A 393 -22.89 -7.91 17.02
C PRO A 393 -22.52 -6.72 16.13
N PHE A 394 -21.82 -6.95 15.02
CA PHE A 394 -21.35 -5.91 14.09
C PHE A 394 -22.50 -5.10 13.47
N LEU A 395 -22.69 -3.83 13.88
CA LEU A 395 -23.88 -3.07 13.47
C LEU A 395 -23.69 -2.03 12.34
N GLN A 396 -22.46 -1.59 12.06
CA GLN A 396 -22.20 -0.75 10.88
C GLN A 396 -22.04 -1.66 9.67
N THR A 397 -22.84 -1.44 8.63
CA THR A 397 -22.84 -2.34 7.47
C THR A 397 -21.63 -2.12 6.59
N HIS A 398 -21.21 -0.86 6.37
CA HIS A 398 -20.08 -0.55 5.48
C HIS A 398 -19.18 0.56 6.06
N GLY A 399 -17.86 0.40 5.97
CA GLY A 399 -16.92 1.50 6.16
C GLY A 399 -16.95 2.44 4.96
N VAL A 400 -16.39 1.96 3.85
CA VAL A 400 -16.44 2.61 2.54
C VAL A 400 -17.30 1.78 1.59
N TYR A 401 -18.22 2.43 0.91
CA TYR A 401 -19.05 1.83 -0.12
C TYR A 401 -18.97 2.63 -1.41
N LEU A 402 -18.53 1.98 -2.49
CA LEU A 402 -18.35 2.55 -3.81
C LEU A 402 -19.32 1.86 -4.75
N THR A 403 -20.29 2.61 -5.27
CA THR A 403 -21.30 2.11 -6.20
C THR A 403 -21.01 2.66 -7.59
N ARG A 404 -20.72 1.78 -8.56
CA ARG A 404 -20.39 2.14 -9.96
C ARG A 404 -19.27 3.18 -10.07
N CYS A 405 -18.32 3.09 -9.15
CA CYS A 405 -17.16 3.96 -9.14
C CYS A 405 -16.04 3.35 -9.97
N ASN A 406 -15.14 4.20 -10.48
CA ASN A 406 -13.95 3.72 -11.19
C ASN A 406 -12.74 4.61 -10.83
N ASP A 407 -11.55 4.04 -10.86
CA ASP A 407 -10.30 4.69 -10.44
C ASP A 407 -10.38 5.26 -9.01
N CYS A 408 -11.03 4.58 -8.06
CA CYS A 408 -11.13 5.08 -6.68
C CYS A 408 -10.05 4.48 -5.78
N HIS A 409 -9.53 5.27 -4.83
CA HIS A 409 -8.39 4.94 -3.99
C HIS A 409 -8.77 5.02 -2.52
N VAL A 410 -8.57 3.92 -1.80
CA VAL A 410 -8.70 3.85 -0.33
C VAL A 410 -7.32 3.52 0.23
N LEU A 411 -6.75 4.47 0.97
CA LEU A 411 -5.33 4.48 1.32
C LEU A 411 -5.14 4.69 2.82
N SER A 412 -4.25 3.92 3.44
CA SER A 412 -3.78 4.11 4.82
C SER A 412 -4.90 4.42 5.83
N SER A 413 -6.07 3.79 5.64
CA SER A 413 -7.29 4.06 6.40
C SER A 413 -7.60 2.89 7.33
N HIS A 414 -8.33 3.18 8.41
CA HIS A 414 -8.62 2.20 9.44
C HIS A 414 -10.11 1.90 9.56
N PHE A 415 -10.44 0.61 9.57
CA PHE A 415 -11.79 0.08 9.62
C PHE A 415 -11.89 -0.88 10.80
N TYR A 416 -12.77 -0.57 11.75
CA TYR A 416 -12.92 -1.36 12.96
C TYR A 416 -14.36 -1.86 13.13
N HIS A 417 -14.50 -3.14 13.47
CA HIS A 417 -15.70 -3.73 14.09
C HIS A 417 -17.02 -3.49 13.33
N MET A 418 -17.00 -3.74 12.02
CA MET A 418 -18.12 -3.53 11.09
C MET A 418 -18.37 -4.77 10.23
N ILE A 419 -19.53 -4.86 9.56
CA ILE A 419 -19.84 -6.02 8.70
C ILE A 419 -18.89 -6.03 7.49
N ASN A 420 -18.89 -4.96 6.69
CA ASN A 420 -18.03 -4.85 5.51
C ASN A 420 -17.05 -3.68 5.67
N GLY A 421 -15.75 -3.95 5.56
CA GLY A 421 -14.73 -2.91 5.58
C GLY A 421 -14.86 -1.98 4.37
N ILE A 422 -14.48 -2.50 3.20
CA ILE A 422 -14.51 -1.79 1.93
C ILE A 422 -15.30 -2.60 0.90
N VAL A 423 -16.28 -1.96 0.27
CA VAL A 423 -17.08 -2.57 -0.79
C VAL A 423 -17.02 -1.71 -2.03
N SER A 424 -16.69 -2.33 -3.17
CA SER A 424 -16.82 -1.74 -4.49
C SER A 424 -17.71 -2.63 -5.34
N ASP A 425 -18.89 -2.13 -5.68
CA ASP A 425 -19.78 -2.77 -6.63
C ASP A 425 -19.81 -2.02 -7.96
N SER A 426 -20.16 -2.77 -8.99
CA SER A 426 -20.14 -2.30 -10.36
C SER A 426 -21.46 -2.66 -11.05
N ASP A 427 -22.59 -2.28 -10.42
CA ASP A 427 -23.90 -2.36 -11.08
C ASP A 427 -23.85 -1.71 -12.47
N THR A 428 -24.66 -2.19 -13.42
CA THR A 428 -24.65 -1.64 -14.78
C THR A 428 -25.14 -0.18 -14.80
N PRO A 429 -24.45 0.75 -15.49
CA PRO A 429 -23.24 0.57 -16.30
C PRO A 429 -21.93 0.75 -15.50
N SER A 430 -20.99 -0.19 -15.65
CA SER A 430 -19.66 -0.16 -15.02
C SER A 430 -18.56 -0.22 -16.08
N TYR A 431 -17.43 0.47 -15.86
CA TYR A 431 -16.36 0.63 -16.85
C TYR A 431 -14.97 0.40 -16.25
N GLY A 432 -14.57 -0.87 -16.21
CA GLY A 432 -13.19 -1.34 -16.43
C GLY A 432 -12.09 -1.05 -15.39
N ASP A 433 -11.95 0.18 -14.90
CA ASP A 433 -10.85 0.63 -14.04
C ASP A 433 -11.31 0.62 -12.57
N GLY A 434 -11.04 -0.46 -11.85
CA GLY A 434 -11.59 -0.75 -10.53
C GLY A 434 -11.10 0.14 -9.39
N VAL A 435 -10.82 -0.47 -8.24
CA VAL A 435 -10.45 0.24 -7.00
C VAL A 435 -9.00 -0.08 -6.61
N ALA A 436 -8.33 0.88 -5.97
CA ALA A 436 -7.09 0.69 -5.26
C ALA A 436 -7.37 0.64 -3.74
N VAL A 437 -6.92 -0.41 -3.08
CA VAL A 437 -6.95 -0.56 -1.61
C VAL A 437 -5.55 -0.86 -1.12
N ILE A 438 -4.93 0.12 -0.47
CA ILE A 438 -3.50 0.10 -0.14
C ILE A 438 -3.28 0.47 1.32
N ASP A 439 -2.43 -0.29 2.00
CA ASP A 439 -1.94 0.01 3.36
C ASP A 439 -3.07 0.22 4.39
N CYS A 440 -4.24 -0.40 4.18
CA CYS A 440 -5.39 -0.24 5.06
C CYS A 440 -5.37 -1.25 6.20
N ARG A 441 -5.81 -0.82 7.39
CA ARG A 441 -6.06 -1.69 8.54
C ARG A 441 -7.55 -1.97 8.64
N ILE A 442 -7.93 -3.23 8.46
CA ILE A 442 -9.33 -3.67 8.42
C ILE A 442 -9.49 -4.77 9.46
N VAL A 443 -9.95 -4.42 10.66
CA VAL A 443 -9.88 -5.31 11.82
C VAL A 443 -11.23 -5.54 12.47
N GLY A 444 -11.48 -6.82 12.78
CA GLY A 444 -12.68 -7.26 13.47
C GLY A 444 -13.93 -7.12 12.62
N VAL A 445 -13.80 -7.31 11.30
CA VAL A 445 -14.90 -7.22 10.37
C VAL A 445 -15.44 -8.61 10.01
N ASP A 446 -16.65 -8.70 9.45
CA ASP A 446 -17.08 -9.95 8.83
C ASP A 446 -16.37 -10.15 7.49
N ASN A 447 -16.39 -9.11 6.65
CA ASN A 447 -15.82 -9.10 5.31
C ASN A 447 -14.81 -7.96 5.17
N GLY A 448 -13.58 -8.27 4.78
CA GLY A 448 -12.52 -7.27 4.63
C GLY A 448 -12.73 -6.35 3.43
N ILE A 449 -12.42 -6.86 2.24
CA ILE A 449 -12.53 -6.14 0.96
C ILE A 449 -13.44 -6.95 0.04
N ILE A 450 -14.52 -6.33 -0.46
CA ILE A 450 -15.45 -6.97 -1.40
C ILE A 450 -15.45 -6.21 -2.71
N LEU A 451 -15.09 -6.90 -3.79
CA LEU A 451 -15.08 -6.37 -5.15
C LEU A 451 -16.02 -7.20 -6.01
N THR A 452 -17.09 -6.57 -6.52
CA THR A 452 -18.02 -7.21 -7.46
C THR A 452 -18.09 -6.43 -8.75
N THR A 453 -18.03 -7.14 -9.87
CA THR A 453 -18.26 -6.53 -11.18
C THR A 453 -19.21 -7.34 -12.05
N THR A 454 -20.02 -6.64 -12.85
CA THR A 454 -20.94 -7.22 -13.84
C THR A 454 -20.34 -7.27 -15.24
N THR A 455 -19.16 -6.69 -15.43
CA THR A 455 -18.39 -6.63 -16.68
C THR A 455 -16.95 -7.07 -16.39
N THR A 456 -16.13 -7.36 -17.39
CA THR A 456 -14.68 -7.52 -17.12
C THR A 456 -14.10 -6.19 -16.63
N ALA A 457 -13.50 -6.20 -15.44
CA ALA A 457 -12.82 -5.05 -14.84
C ALA A 457 -11.51 -5.47 -14.18
N SER A 458 -10.57 -4.56 -14.01
CA SER A 458 -9.33 -4.77 -13.25
C SER A 458 -9.32 -3.88 -12.03
N ALA A 459 -9.08 -4.42 -10.83
CA ALA A 459 -8.71 -3.57 -9.72
C ALA A 459 -7.31 -3.01 -9.99
N MET A 460 -7.05 -1.80 -9.48
CA MET A 460 -5.80 -1.11 -9.75
C MET A 460 -4.66 -1.61 -8.86
N ALA A 461 -4.97 -1.88 -7.60
CA ALA A 461 -4.00 -2.29 -6.60
C ALA A 461 -4.69 -2.84 -5.34
N ILE A 462 -4.30 -4.01 -4.85
CA ILE A 462 -4.77 -4.54 -3.56
C ILE A 462 -3.56 -5.07 -2.79
N PHE A 463 -2.87 -4.20 -2.05
CA PHE A 463 -1.64 -4.60 -1.37
C PHE A 463 -1.31 -3.89 -0.06
N GLY A 464 -0.49 -4.54 0.76
CA GLY A 464 -0.01 -3.99 2.04
C GLY A 464 -1.10 -3.88 3.11
N ASN A 465 -2.27 -4.51 2.90
CA ASN A 465 -3.38 -4.39 3.83
C ASN A 465 -3.24 -5.37 4.99
N HIS A 466 -3.75 -4.98 6.16
CA HIS A 466 -3.86 -5.82 7.36
C HIS A 466 -5.33 -6.12 7.61
N VAL A 467 -5.77 -7.34 7.27
CA VAL A 467 -7.18 -7.76 7.24
C VAL A 467 -7.43 -8.84 8.30
N ASN A 468 -8.18 -8.50 9.34
CA ASN A 468 -8.73 -9.45 10.30
C ASN A 468 -10.24 -9.58 10.08
N ALA A 469 -10.67 -10.68 9.45
CA ALA A 469 -12.04 -10.89 9.00
C ALA A 469 -12.62 -12.23 9.44
N TYR A 470 -13.89 -12.25 9.84
CA TYR A 470 -14.56 -13.40 10.44
C TYR A 470 -15.25 -14.33 9.44
N VAL A 471 -15.59 -13.83 8.26
CA VAL A 471 -16.22 -14.57 7.15
C VAL A 471 -15.26 -14.69 5.97
N GLN A 472 -14.78 -13.56 5.46
CA GLN A 472 -13.86 -13.55 4.32
C GLN A 472 -12.91 -12.34 4.35
N GLY A 473 -11.65 -12.57 4.02
CA GLY A 473 -10.65 -11.49 3.92
C GLY A 473 -10.87 -10.62 2.70
N ILE A 474 -10.66 -11.18 1.52
CA ILE A 474 -10.81 -10.49 0.22
C ILE A 474 -11.71 -11.32 -0.68
N TYR A 475 -12.76 -10.69 -1.21
CA TYR A 475 -13.68 -11.30 -2.16
C TYR A 475 -13.62 -10.56 -3.50
N MET A 476 -13.48 -11.31 -4.59
CA MET A 476 -13.42 -10.80 -5.94
C MET A 476 -14.33 -11.61 -6.85
N ASN A 477 -15.26 -10.95 -7.56
CA ASN A 477 -16.13 -11.60 -8.51
C ASN A 477 -16.06 -10.91 -9.88
N GLY A 478 -15.59 -11.64 -10.90
CA GLY A 478 -15.54 -11.20 -12.30
C GLY A 478 -14.33 -10.34 -12.68
N PHE A 479 -13.39 -10.11 -11.75
CA PHE A 479 -12.20 -9.27 -11.98
C PHE A 479 -11.12 -9.98 -12.79
N ALA A 480 -10.41 -9.23 -13.63
CA ALA A 480 -9.29 -9.68 -14.45
C ALA A 480 -8.06 -8.79 -14.23
N TYR A 481 -6.86 -9.29 -14.58
CA TYR A 481 -5.59 -8.53 -14.55
C TYR A 481 -5.22 -7.89 -13.21
N THR A 482 -5.87 -8.30 -12.13
CA THR A 482 -5.74 -7.67 -10.82
C THR A 482 -4.61 -8.30 -10.02
N GLU A 483 -3.78 -7.45 -9.42
CA GLU A 483 -2.74 -7.89 -8.48
C GLU A 483 -3.23 -7.75 -7.03
N VAL A 484 -3.23 -8.87 -6.30
CA VAL A 484 -3.50 -8.98 -4.87
C VAL A 484 -2.22 -9.47 -4.19
N ARG A 485 -1.49 -8.58 -3.53
CA ARG A 485 -0.18 -8.96 -3.00
C ARG A 485 0.18 -8.36 -1.66
N ASP A 486 1.10 -9.03 -0.96
CA ASP A 486 1.70 -8.52 0.28
C ASP A 486 0.66 -8.11 1.35
N ASN A 487 -0.51 -8.75 1.36
CA ASN A 487 -1.54 -8.53 2.38
C ASN A 487 -1.34 -9.53 3.53
N GLN A 488 -1.57 -9.07 4.76
CA GLN A 488 -1.69 -9.93 5.93
C GLN A 488 -3.18 -10.18 6.19
N ILE A 489 -3.65 -11.41 6.01
CA ILE A 489 -5.07 -11.78 6.10
C ILE A 489 -5.24 -12.87 7.14
N PHE A 490 -6.09 -12.64 8.13
CA PHE A 490 -6.25 -13.61 9.19
C PHE A 490 -7.59 -13.54 9.90
N LYS A 491 -7.85 -14.53 10.76
CA LYS A 491 -9.03 -14.62 11.62
C LYS A 491 -8.63 -14.97 13.05
N THR A 492 -8.75 -14.03 13.99
CA THR A 492 -8.43 -14.30 15.42
C THR A 492 -9.63 -14.67 16.27
N ASN A 493 -10.86 -14.36 15.84
CA ASN A 493 -12.05 -14.56 16.68
C ASN A 493 -12.77 -15.89 16.32
N PRO A 494 -13.32 -16.63 17.30
CA PRO A 494 -14.08 -17.88 17.11
C PRO A 494 -15.43 -17.69 16.40
N SER A 495 -15.47 -17.12 15.19
CA SER A 495 -16.70 -17.13 14.40
C SER A 495 -16.98 -18.57 13.91
N VAL A 496 -18.16 -19.08 14.22
CA VAL A 496 -18.67 -20.40 13.79
C VAL A 496 -19.02 -20.47 12.30
N ILE A 497 -18.87 -19.36 11.57
CA ILE A 497 -19.16 -19.28 10.13
C ILE A 497 -18.14 -20.11 9.37
N THR A 498 -18.65 -21.06 8.59
CA THR A 498 -17.93 -22.06 7.81
C THR A 498 -18.55 -22.18 6.41
N PRO A 499 -17.74 -22.25 5.34
CA PRO A 499 -16.28 -22.14 5.29
C PRO A 499 -15.78 -20.69 5.49
N TRP A 500 -14.50 -20.53 5.87
CA TRP A 500 -13.80 -19.24 5.84
C TRP A 500 -12.89 -19.12 4.62
N TYR A 501 -12.80 -17.92 4.05
CA TYR A 501 -11.99 -17.61 2.88
C TYR A 501 -11.00 -16.48 3.18
N GLY A 502 -9.69 -16.74 3.07
CA GLY A 502 -8.70 -15.68 3.11
C GLY A 502 -8.85 -14.76 1.90
N ILE A 503 -8.74 -15.34 0.70
CA ILE A 503 -9.04 -14.70 -0.58
C ILE A 503 -9.97 -15.62 -1.36
N GLU A 504 -11.12 -15.13 -1.79
CA GLU A 504 -12.00 -15.81 -2.73
C GLU A 504 -12.04 -15.05 -4.06
N ALA A 505 -11.74 -15.76 -5.15
CA ALA A 505 -11.87 -15.24 -6.51
C ALA A 505 -12.85 -16.11 -7.30
N ILE A 506 -13.94 -15.50 -7.76
CA ILE A 506 -14.98 -16.13 -8.57
C ILE A 506 -14.87 -15.63 -10.01
N GLY A 507 -14.59 -16.55 -10.93
CA GLY A 507 -14.41 -16.21 -12.35
C GLY A 507 -13.18 -15.31 -12.59
N GLY A 508 -13.25 -14.51 -13.66
CA GLY A 508 -12.15 -13.62 -14.03
C GLY A 508 -11.03 -14.28 -14.83
N PHE A 509 -9.97 -13.52 -15.11
CA PHE A 509 -8.79 -14.06 -15.81
C PHE A 509 -7.50 -13.30 -15.50
N PHE A 510 -6.38 -14.03 -15.44
CA PHE A 510 -5.03 -13.46 -15.25
C PHE A 510 -4.84 -12.56 -14.01
N ASN A 511 -5.57 -12.84 -12.92
CA ASN A 511 -5.27 -12.22 -11.62
C ASN A 511 -4.01 -12.83 -11.01
N VAL A 512 -3.25 -12.03 -10.26
CA VAL A 512 -2.02 -12.43 -9.60
C VAL A 512 -2.20 -12.31 -8.08
N PHE A 513 -2.07 -13.42 -7.37
CA PHE A 513 -2.11 -13.52 -5.92
C PHE A 513 -0.70 -13.84 -5.42
N SER A 514 0.01 -12.85 -4.86
CA SER A 514 1.42 -13.05 -4.51
C SER A 514 1.87 -12.49 -3.17
N GLY A 515 2.78 -13.18 -2.48
CA GLY A 515 3.38 -12.65 -1.24
C GLY A 515 2.42 -12.44 -0.06
N ASN A 516 1.16 -12.87 -0.16
CA ASN A 516 0.18 -12.71 0.92
C ASN A 516 0.52 -13.67 2.08
N ASP A 517 0.29 -13.21 3.30
CA ASP A 517 0.42 -14.01 4.53
C ASP A 517 -0.98 -14.28 5.08
N ILE A 518 -1.45 -15.52 4.94
CA ILE A 518 -2.82 -15.91 5.23
C ILE A 518 -2.86 -16.92 6.37
N ALA A 519 -3.48 -16.55 7.49
CA ALA A 519 -3.44 -17.34 8.71
C ALA A 519 -4.81 -17.54 9.37
N MET A 520 -5.09 -18.74 9.86
CA MET A 520 -6.26 -19.04 10.70
C MET A 520 -5.84 -19.47 12.13
N PRO A 521 -5.57 -18.51 13.03
CA PRO A 521 -5.13 -18.81 14.40
C PRO A 521 -6.22 -19.29 15.41
N GLY A 522 -7.48 -19.62 15.03
CA GLY A 522 -8.54 -19.82 16.04
C GLY A 522 -9.79 -20.69 15.74
N THR A 523 -10.03 -21.60 16.70
CA THR A 523 -11.17 -22.49 17.10
C THR A 523 -11.57 -23.72 16.27
N ALA A 524 -11.50 -24.89 16.93
CA ALA A 524 -11.93 -26.20 16.44
C ALA A 524 -13.45 -26.29 16.23
N GLY A 525 -13.89 -26.85 15.10
CA GLY A 525 -15.30 -27.08 14.77
C GLY A 525 -15.71 -26.69 13.34
N VAL A 526 -14.79 -26.09 12.58
CA VAL A 526 -14.98 -25.71 11.17
C VAL A 526 -14.64 -26.88 10.27
N THR A 527 -15.49 -27.20 9.29
CA THR A 527 -15.34 -28.43 8.48
C THR A 527 -14.36 -28.28 7.32
N THR A 528 -14.19 -27.08 6.73
CA THR A 528 -13.19 -26.81 5.66
C THR A 528 -12.95 -25.30 5.48
N ASN A 529 -11.70 -24.88 5.35
CA ASN A 529 -11.28 -23.48 5.13
C ASN A 529 -10.29 -23.35 3.97
N PHE A 530 -10.18 -22.14 3.44
CA PHE A 530 -9.37 -21.84 2.26
C PHE A 530 -8.53 -20.58 2.46
N GLY A 531 -7.22 -20.69 2.20
CA GLY A 531 -6.34 -19.53 2.12
C GLY A 531 -6.66 -18.70 0.88
N ILE A 532 -6.54 -19.32 -0.30
CA ILE A 532 -6.93 -18.76 -1.60
C ILE A 532 -7.86 -19.75 -2.30
N HIS A 533 -9.12 -19.36 -2.50
CA HIS A 533 -10.15 -20.16 -3.17
C HIS A 533 -10.40 -19.63 -4.58
N LEU A 534 -10.12 -20.45 -5.60
CA LEU A 534 -10.36 -20.11 -7.00
C LEU A 534 -11.63 -20.83 -7.50
N SER A 535 -12.75 -20.12 -7.44
CA SER A 535 -14.10 -20.60 -7.79
C SER A 535 -14.47 -20.21 -9.23
N GLY A 536 -13.62 -20.59 -10.20
CA GLY A 536 -13.78 -20.20 -11.60
C GLY A 536 -12.58 -19.45 -12.16
N GLY A 537 -12.67 -19.09 -13.44
CA GLY A 537 -11.72 -18.18 -14.10
C GLY A 537 -10.56 -18.90 -14.80
N ASN A 538 -9.76 -18.13 -15.54
CA ASN A 538 -8.67 -18.69 -16.36
C ASN A 538 -7.35 -17.95 -16.17
N GLY A 539 -6.25 -18.70 -16.03
CA GLY A 539 -4.90 -18.12 -16.09
C GLY A 539 -4.47 -17.36 -14.84
N HIS A 540 -5.10 -17.58 -13.69
CA HIS A 540 -4.66 -16.96 -12.43
C HIS A 540 -3.25 -17.43 -12.05
N ILE A 541 -2.48 -16.55 -11.41
CA ILE A 541 -1.13 -16.84 -10.93
C ILE A 541 -1.14 -16.73 -9.41
N VAL A 542 -0.84 -17.82 -8.72
CA VAL A 542 -0.76 -17.88 -7.26
C VAL A 542 0.67 -18.23 -6.85
N THR A 543 1.41 -17.27 -6.31
CA THR A 543 2.84 -17.46 -6.06
C THR A 543 3.38 -16.85 -4.78
N SER A 544 4.33 -17.52 -4.13
CA SER A 544 5.04 -16.97 -2.96
C SER A 544 4.15 -16.57 -1.78
N ASN A 545 2.93 -17.12 -1.68
CA ASN A 545 2.06 -16.90 -0.54
C ASN A 545 2.47 -17.80 0.64
N LYS A 546 2.16 -17.36 1.86
CA LYS A 546 2.36 -18.09 3.10
C LYS A 546 1.02 -18.44 3.72
N PHE A 547 0.91 -19.68 4.19
CA PHE A 547 -0.30 -20.22 4.80
C PHE A 547 -0.01 -20.79 6.18
N HIS A 548 -0.87 -20.49 7.14
CA HIS A 548 -0.75 -20.93 8.51
C HIS A 548 -2.12 -21.36 9.06
N ASP A 549 -2.23 -22.55 9.63
CA ASP A 549 -3.43 -22.97 10.39
C ASP A 549 -3.03 -23.36 11.82
N THR A 550 -3.99 -23.41 12.73
CA THR A 550 -3.79 -23.90 14.09
C THR A 550 -4.93 -24.80 14.58
N THR A 551 -6.05 -24.93 13.85
CA THR A 551 -7.28 -25.47 14.47
C THR A 551 -8.27 -26.27 13.60
N SER A 552 -8.11 -26.38 12.27
CA SER A 552 -9.16 -26.95 11.40
C SER A 552 -8.63 -27.69 10.16
N THR A 553 -9.51 -28.06 9.23
CA THR A 553 -9.08 -28.43 7.87
C THR A 553 -8.86 -27.15 7.05
N PHE A 554 -7.64 -26.93 6.57
CA PHE A 554 -7.25 -25.74 5.83
C PHE A 554 -6.49 -26.10 4.56
N TYR A 555 -6.97 -25.58 3.43
CA TYR A 555 -6.30 -25.67 2.14
C TYR A 555 -5.65 -24.33 1.80
N GLY A 556 -4.34 -24.31 1.57
CA GLY A 556 -3.61 -23.10 1.20
C GLY A 556 -4.19 -22.46 -0.07
N VAL A 557 -4.15 -23.20 -1.18
CA VAL A 557 -4.74 -22.84 -2.47
C VAL A 557 -5.74 -23.93 -2.84
N TYR A 558 -6.95 -23.55 -3.21
CA TYR A 558 -8.00 -24.51 -3.58
C TYR A 558 -8.55 -24.22 -4.97
N LEU A 559 -8.43 -25.22 -5.84
CA LEU A 559 -8.83 -25.17 -7.24
C LEU A 559 -10.15 -25.90 -7.44
N THR A 560 -11.17 -25.19 -7.92
CA THR A 560 -12.45 -25.81 -8.31
C THR A 560 -12.45 -26.24 -9.77
N ALA A 561 -13.45 -27.01 -10.18
CA ALA A 561 -13.63 -27.44 -11.57
C ALA A 561 -13.78 -26.27 -12.58
N GLY A 562 -14.19 -25.09 -12.11
CA GLY A 562 -14.37 -23.91 -12.96
C GLY A 562 -13.07 -23.14 -13.21
N ALA A 563 -12.03 -23.34 -12.40
CA ALA A 563 -10.74 -22.70 -12.58
C ALA A 563 -9.91 -23.48 -13.60
N ALA A 564 -9.34 -22.82 -14.62
CA ALA A 564 -8.52 -23.45 -15.65
C ALA A 564 -7.21 -22.69 -15.88
N GLY A 565 -6.18 -23.35 -16.42
CA GLY A 565 -4.95 -22.67 -16.85
C GLY A 565 -4.15 -21.95 -15.75
N CYS A 566 -4.45 -22.18 -14.48
CA CYS A 566 -3.85 -21.42 -13.38
C CYS A 566 -2.42 -21.90 -13.09
N THR A 567 -1.51 -20.96 -12.77
CA THR A 567 -0.15 -21.25 -12.31
C THR A 567 -0.09 -21.14 -10.79
N VAL A 568 0.30 -22.21 -10.08
CA VAL A 568 0.43 -22.24 -8.62
C VAL A 568 1.85 -22.65 -8.25
N ILE A 569 2.68 -21.70 -7.81
CA ILE A 569 4.13 -21.92 -7.68
C ILE A 569 4.76 -21.24 -6.47
N GLY A 570 5.62 -21.97 -5.75
CA GLY A 570 6.47 -21.35 -4.72
C GLY A 570 5.71 -20.93 -3.47
N ASN A 571 4.51 -21.45 -3.25
CA ASN A 571 3.73 -21.16 -2.05
C ASN A 571 4.22 -22.03 -0.89
N ARG A 572 4.13 -21.50 0.32
CA ARG A 572 4.59 -22.16 1.54
C ARG A 572 3.46 -22.25 2.56
N ALA A 573 3.34 -23.38 3.23
CA ALA A 573 2.57 -23.51 4.44
C ALA A 573 3.45 -24.09 5.57
N ASP A 574 3.00 -23.94 6.80
CA ASP A 574 3.52 -24.70 7.92
C ASP A 574 2.90 -26.12 7.98
N SER A 575 3.28 -26.89 9.01
CA SER A 575 2.88 -28.30 9.15
C SER A 575 1.43 -28.50 9.58
N THR A 576 0.71 -27.42 9.89
CA THR A 576 -0.67 -27.46 10.38
C THR A 576 -1.70 -27.28 9.27
N VAL A 577 -1.27 -26.87 8.07
CA VAL A 577 -2.11 -26.83 6.85
C VAL A 577 -2.21 -28.23 6.22
N ASP A 578 -3.44 -28.71 5.96
CA ASP A 578 -3.70 -30.05 5.42
C ASP A 578 -3.10 -30.25 4.03
N ALA A 579 -3.27 -29.27 3.15
CA ALA A 579 -2.63 -29.26 1.84
C ALA A 579 -2.39 -27.83 1.34
N VAL A 580 -1.18 -27.57 0.84
CA VAL A 580 -0.86 -26.29 0.22
C VAL A 580 -1.66 -26.08 -1.07
N VAL A 581 -1.96 -27.16 -1.79
CA VAL A 581 -2.82 -27.14 -2.98
C VAL A 581 -3.88 -28.25 -2.85
N GLY A 582 -5.15 -27.87 -2.88
CA GLY A 582 -6.31 -28.76 -2.80
C GLY A 582 -7.29 -28.60 -3.96
N THR A 583 -8.28 -29.50 -4.04
CA THR A 583 -9.26 -29.59 -5.14
C THR A 583 -10.61 -30.14 -4.67
N SER A 584 -11.68 -29.82 -5.40
CA SER A 584 -13.02 -30.43 -5.25
C SER A 584 -13.14 -31.86 -5.78
N GLY A 585 -12.05 -32.49 -6.23
CA GLY A 585 -12.03 -33.83 -6.85
C GLY A 585 -12.29 -33.83 -8.36
N THR A 586 -12.61 -32.68 -8.94
CA THR A 586 -12.61 -32.41 -10.38
C THR A 586 -11.96 -31.05 -10.55
N VAL A 587 -10.85 -31.00 -11.27
CA VAL A 587 -10.06 -29.77 -11.51
C VAL A 587 -10.24 -29.37 -12.96
N GLY A 588 -10.26 -28.07 -13.27
CA GLY A 588 -10.12 -27.65 -14.67
C GLY A 588 -8.78 -28.09 -15.26
N THR A 589 -8.65 -27.99 -16.58
CA THR A 589 -7.46 -28.48 -17.29
C THR A 589 -6.37 -27.41 -17.39
N GLY A 590 -5.12 -27.85 -17.58
CA GLY A 590 -4.00 -26.98 -17.93
C GLY A 590 -3.35 -26.21 -16.78
N HIS A 591 -3.48 -26.66 -15.53
CA HIS A 591 -2.83 -26.00 -14.39
C HIS A 591 -1.33 -26.26 -14.31
N HIS A 592 -0.55 -25.19 -14.09
CA HIS A 592 0.90 -25.26 -13.87
C HIS A 592 1.22 -25.23 -12.38
N ILE A 593 1.34 -26.39 -11.73
CA ILE A 593 1.52 -26.52 -10.28
C ILE A 593 2.89 -27.11 -9.97
N ARG A 594 3.74 -26.39 -9.24
CA ARG A 594 5.09 -26.88 -8.85
C ARG A 594 5.69 -26.12 -7.67
N ASN A 595 6.67 -26.73 -6.98
CA ASN A 595 7.48 -26.09 -5.93
C ASN A 595 6.64 -25.48 -4.78
N ASN A 596 5.53 -26.10 -4.40
CA ASN A 596 4.72 -25.71 -3.25
C ASN A 596 5.09 -26.59 -2.03
N TYR A 597 5.20 -26.02 -0.83
CA TYR A 597 5.73 -26.70 0.36
C TYR A 597 4.86 -26.52 1.60
N PRO A 598 4.57 -27.54 2.43
CA PRO A 598 4.93 -28.94 2.26
C PRO A 598 4.13 -29.66 1.15
N VAL A 599 4.67 -30.79 0.68
CA VAL A 599 3.97 -31.73 -0.22
C VAL A 599 3.26 -32.76 0.65
N THR A 600 2.04 -32.46 1.09
CA THR A 600 1.32 -33.29 2.07
C THR A 600 0.49 -34.42 1.42
N VAL A 601 0.04 -34.23 0.17
CA VAL A 601 -0.81 -35.20 -0.56
C VAL A 601 -0.24 -35.50 -1.94
N VAL A 602 0.41 -36.65 -2.09
CA VAL A 602 0.92 -37.15 -3.38
C VAL A 602 -0.19 -37.93 -4.09
N LEU A 603 -0.56 -37.50 -5.31
CA LEU A 603 -1.54 -38.20 -6.14
C LEU A 603 -1.12 -39.67 -6.33
N THR A 604 -2.06 -40.60 -6.23
CA THR A 604 -1.80 -42.03 -6.44
C THR A 604 -2.56 -42.49 -7.67
N PHE A 605 -1.87 -43.07 -8.66
CA PHE A 605 -2.54 -43.66 -9.82
C PHE A 605 -3.42 -44.84 -9.39
N THR A 606 -4.57 -44.95 -10.04
CA THR A 606 -5.49 -46.07 -9.87
C THR A 606 -4.79 -47.38 -10.26
N SER A 607 -4.89 -48.40 -9.42
CA SER A 607 -4.28 -49.71 -9.71
C SER A 607 -4.81 -50.31 -11.02
N GLY A 608 -3.93 -50.79 -11.88
CA GLY A 608 -4.28 -51.44 -13.15
C GLY A 608 -4.51 -50.48 -14.32
N ASP A 609 -4.34 -49.17 -14.10
CA ASP A 609 -4.50 -48.17 -15.14
C ASP A 609 -3.30 -48.16 -16.10
N THR A 610 -3.57 -48.38 -17.38
CA THR A 610 -2.55 -48.42 -18.45
C THR A 610 -2.28 -47.06 -19.09
N THR A 611 -3.11 -46.06 -18.81
CA THR A 611 -3.00 -44.69 -19.32
C THR A 611 -3.37 -43.67 -18.24
N PRO A 612 -2.71 -43.67 -17.08
CA PRO A 612 -3.15 -42.88 -15.94
C PRO A 612 -3.06 -41.38 -16.18
N SER A 613 -3.99 -40.66 -15.56
CA SER A 613 -4.13 -39.20 -15.68
C SER A 613 -3.17 -38.42 -14.81
N VAL A 614 -2.55 -37.42 -15.43
CA VAL A 614 -1.70 -36.43 -14.77
C VAL A 614 -2.32 -35.03 -14.81
N GLY A 615 -3.55 -34.90 -15.31
CA GLY A 615 -4.28 -33.63 -15.32
C GLY A 615 -4.60 -33.12 -13.91
N ALA A 616 -4.66 -34.02 -12.93
CA ALA A 616 -4.92 -33.71 -11.53
C ALA A 616 -3.66 -33.66 -10.64
N ASP A 617 -2.45 -33.59 -11.22
CA ASP A 617 -1.23 -33.47 -10.41
C ASP A 617 -1.14 -32.09 -9.72
N LEU A 618 -1.27 -32.10 -8.40
CA LEU A 618 -1.25 -30.90 -7.55
C LEU A 618 0.12 -30.64 -6.91
N THR A 619 1.10 -31.53 -7.09
CA THR A 619 2.35 -31.46 -6.31
C THR A 619 3.61 -31.54 -7.17
N GLY A 620 3.48 -31.89 -8.45
CA GLY A 620 4.61 -32.22 -9.31
C GLY A 620 5.21 -33.59 -8.96
N VAL A 621 4.58 -34.35 -8.07
CA VAL A 621 4.98 -35.69 -7.65
C VAL A 621 3.74 -36.57 -7.64
N ILE A 622 3.83 -37.72 -8.30
CA ILE A 622 2.76 -38.71 -8.40
C ILE A 622 3.34 -40.07 -8.05
N LYS A 623 2.55 -40.94 -7.43
CA LYS A 623 2.99 -42.31 -7.11
C LYS A 623 2.11 -43.38 -7.74
N THR A 624 2.71 -44.54 -7.99
CA THR A 624 1.98 -45.75 -8.40
C THR A 624 1.59 -46.60 -7.18
N ALA A 625 0.53 -47.40 -7.29
CA ALA A 625 0.14 -48.39 -6.27
C ALA A 625 -0.53 -49.61 -6.93
N ASN A 626 0.12 -50.20 -7.94
CA ASN A 626 -0.43 -51.30 -8.72
C ASN A 626 -0.43 -52.61 -7.91
N ALA A 627 -1.61 -53.19 -7.71
CA ALA A 627 -1.79 -54.48 -7.01
C ALA A 627 -1.34 -55.69 -7.85
N GLY A 628 -1.20 -55.53 -9.17
CA GLY A 628 -0.74 -56.55 -10.10
C GLY A 628 -0.06 -55.93 -11.33
N ALA A 629 0.59 -56.76 -12.14
CA ALA A 629 1.39 -56.32 -13.28
C ALA A 629 0.62 -55.36 -14.20
N THR A 630 1.10 -54.12 -14.32
CA THR A 630 0.45 -53.04 -15.07
C THR A 630 1.46 -52.41 -16.03
N SER A 631 1.08 -52.29 -17.29
CA SER A 631 1.91 -51.71 -18.35
C SER A 631 1.39 -50.33 -18.73
N ILE A 632 2.01 -49.29 -18.21
CA ILE A 632 1.67 -47.90 -18.52
C ILE A 632 2.26 -47.55 -19.89
N THR A 633 1.40 -47.15 -20.82
CA THR A 633 1.78 -46.86 -22.22
C THR A 633 1.83 -45.37 -22.54
N THR A 634 1.19 -44.54 -21.72
CA THR A 634 1.22 -43.08 -21.79
C THR A 634 0.62 -42.48 -20.51
N PHE A 635 0.67 -41.16 -20.37
CA PHE A 635 -0.09 -40.40 -19.39
C PHE A 635 -1.11 -39.51 -20.12
N ASP A 636 -2.38 -39.55 -19.73
CA ASP A 636 -3.44 -38.74 -20.34
C ASP A 636 -3.63 -37.38 -19.63
N ASP A 637 -4.47 -36.52 -20.21
CA ASP A 637 -4.84 -35.17 -19.74
C ASP A 637 -3.71 -34.16 -19.48
N GLY A 638 -2.44 -34.52 -19.75
CA GLY A 638 -1.35 -33.58 -19.57
C GLY A 638 -1.32 -32.46 -20.61
N TYR A 639 -0.71 -31.34 -20.26
CA TYR A 639 -0.52 -30.19 -21.15
C TYR A 639 0.93 -30.08 -21.64
N ASP A 640 1.13 -29.40 -22.77
CA ASP A 640 2.46 -29.23 -23.35
C ASP A 640 3.40 -28.50 -22.38
N GLY A 641 4.59 -29.06 -22.17
CA GLY A 641 5.56 -28.55 -21.20
C GLY A 641 5.35 -29.00 -19.74
N GLN A 642 4.29 -29.76 -19.42
CA GLN A 642 4.09 -30.28 -18.06
C GLN A 642 5.26 -31.15 -17.61
N GLU A 643 5.69 -30.98 -16.36
CA GLU A 643 6.73 -31.78 -15.71
C GLU A 643 6.20 -32.39 -14.41
N PHE A 644 6.51 -33.67 -14.16
CA PHE A 644 6.23 -34.32 -12.88
C PHE A 644 7.26 -35.41 -12.55
N GLU A 645 7.40 -35.71 -11.26
CA GLU A 645 8.13 -36.85 -10.73
C GLU A 645 7.19 -38.04 -10.50
N LEU A 646 7.50 -39.19 -11.07
CA LEU A 646 6.83 -40.45 -10.79
C LEU A 646 7.63 -41.24 -9.75
N LEU A 647 7.06 -41.45 -8.57
CA LEU A 647 7.55 -42.36 -7.54
C LEU A 647 6.84 -43.71 -7.69
N VAL A 648 7.56 -44.74 -8.11
CA VAL A 648 7.00 -46.09 -8.17
C VAL A 648 7.08 -46.72 -6.78
N THR A 649 5.93 -47.05 -6.17
CA THR A 649 5.87 -47.64 -4.80
C THR A 649 5.43 -49.11 -4.77
N ASP A 650 5.44 -49.76 -5.94
CA ASP A 650 5.08 -51.17 -6.13
C ASP A 650 6.12 -51.87 -7.03
N ASP A 651 6.11 -53.20 -7.03
CA ASP A 651 6.98 -54.03 -7.89
C ASP A 651 6.33 -54.40 -9.24
N ASN A 652 5.19 -53.80 -9.56
CA ASN A 652 4.29 -54.26 -10.62
C ASN A 652 4.21 -53.32 -11.83
N THR A 653 4.83 -52.14 -11.75
CA THR A 653 4.73 -51.10 -12.77
C THR A 653 5.78 -51.26 -13.86
N THR A 654 5.34 -51.55 -15.08
CA THR A 654 6.15 -51.48 -16.30
C THR A 654 5.79 -50.24 -17.10
N LEU A 655 6.77 -49.40 -17.40
CA LEU A 655 6.61 -48.31 -18.37
C LEU A 655 6.96 -48.83 -19.76
N VAL A 656 6.07 -48.60 -20.74
CA VAL A 656 6.21 -49.09 -22.11
C VAL A 656 6.75 -47.96 -22.98
N ASN A 657 7.94 -48.15 -23.56
CA ASN A 657 8.51 -47.20 -24.50
C ASN A 657 7.75 -47.28 -25.84
N GLY A 658 7.26 -46.16 -26.35
CA GLY A 658 6.46 -46.08 -27.56
C GLY A 658 6.35 -44.67 -28.13
N ALA A 659 5.38 -44.46 -29.02
CA ALA A 659 5.18 -43.19 -29.73
C ALA A 659 4.72 -42.05 -28.82
N THR A 660 4.05 -42.37 -27.70
CA THR A 660 3.44 -41.41 -26.76
C THR A 660 4.20 -41.30 -25.43
N LEU A 661 5.07 -42.28 -25.11
CA LEU A 661 5.92 -42.31 -23.93
C LEU A 661 7.33 -42.76 -24.33
N SER A 662 8.27 -41.82 -24.34
CA SER A 662 9.67 -42.04 -24.70
C SER A 662 10.53 -42.15 -23.44
N LEU A 663 11.09 -43.34 -23.21
CA LEU A 663 11.90 -43.64 -22.04
C LEU A 663 13.40 -43.50 -22.36
N LEU A 664 14.19 -43.14 -21.35
CA LEU A 664 15.65 -43.18 -21.47
C LEU A 664 16.10 -44.61 -21.76
N GLY A 665 16.90 -44.77 -22.81
CA GLY A 665 17.33 -46.08 -23.32
C GLY A 665 16.39 -46.74 -24.33
N ALA A 666 15.23 -46.13 -24.63
CA ALA A 666 14.28 -46.58 -25.66
C ALA A 666 13.83 -48.05 -25.50
N GLN A 667 13.62 -48.52 -24.27
CA GLN A 667 13.19 -49.87 -23.93
C GLN A 667 12.06 -49.84 -22.89
N ASN A 668 11.17 -50.83 -22.94
CA ASN A 668 10.21 -51.07 -21.86
C ASN A 668 10.97 -51.30 -20.56
N THR A 669 10.57 -50.61 -19.50
CA THR A 669 11.27 -50.62 -18.23
C THR A 669 10.32 -51.08 -17.13
N LEU A 670 10.60 -52.24 -16.54
CA LEU A 670 10.05 -52.58 -15.22
C LEU A 670 10.75 -51.69 -14.19
N VAL A 671 9.99 -50.85 -13.51
CA VAL A 671 10.53 -49.89 -12.56
C VAL A 671 10.64 -50.58 -11.19
N PRO A 672 11.80 -50.58 -10.52
CA PRO A 672 11.91 -51.12 -9.17
C PRO A 672 11.12 -50.27 -8.17
N ASN A 673 10.60 -50.90 -7.10
CA ASN A 673 9.99 -50.18 -5.98
C ASN A 673 10.99 -49.17 -5.37
N GLY A 674 10.52 -47.93 -5.16
CA GLY A 674 11.32 -46.77 -4.77
C GLY A 674 12.00 -46.04 -5.93
N GLY A 675 11.83 -46.53 -7.17
CA GLY A 675 12.31 -45.87 -8.38
C GLY A 675 11.61 -44.52 -8.59
N VAL A 676 12.39 -43.49 -8.89
CA VAL A 676 11.90 -42.14 -9.19
C VAL A 676 12.29 -41.78 -10.61
N LEU A 677 11.34 -41.32 -11.41
CA LEU A 677 11.55 -40.84 -12.77
C LEU A 677 10.96 -39.43 -12.92
N ARG A 678 11.50 -38.61 -13.83
CA ARG A 678 10.87 -37.35 -14.23
C ARG A 678 10.45 -37.41 -15.68
N PHE A 679 9.26 -36.88 -15.95
CA PHE A 679 8.74 -36.77 -17.30
C PHE A 679 8.49 -35.31 -17.65
N ARG A 680 8.68 -34.98 -18.93
CA ARG A 680 8.28 -33.70 -19.53
C ARG A 680 7.44 -33.97 -20.78
N LYS A 681 6.26 -33.36 -20.88
CA LYS A 681 5.45 -33.43 -22.10
C LYS A 681 6.00 -32.45 -23.14
N ILE A 682 6.19 -32.91 -24.37
CA ILE A 682 6.52 -32.08 -25.54
C ILE A 682 5.63 -32.54 -26.70
N GLY A 683 4.72 -31.68 -27.14
CA GLY A 683 3.68 -32.03 -28.10
C GLY A 683 2.81 -33.19 -27.59
N SER A 684 2.75 -34.27 -28.36
CA SER A 684 1.97 -35.47 -28.03
C SER A 684 2.75 -36.53 -27.25
N VAL A 685 4.01 -36.27 -26.88
CA VAL A 685 4.93 -37.28 -26.32
C VAL A 685 5.40 -36.89 -24.93
N TRP A 686 5.43 -37.85 -24.01
CA TRP A 686 6.10 -37.73 -22.73
C TRP A 686 7.54 -38.21 -22.82
N TYR A 687 8.49 -37.33 -22.53
CA TYR A 687 9.91 -37.66 -22.52
C TYR A 687 10.38 -37.83 -21.08
N GLU A 688 10.99 -38.97 -20.80
CA GLU A 688 11.72 -39.15 -19.56
C GLU A 688 13.00 -38.28 -19.55
N THR A 689 13.14 -37.41 -18.57
CA THR A 689 14.27 -36.49 -18.44
C THR A 689 15.26 -36.89 -17.35
N TYR A 690 14.84 -37.76 -16.43
CA TYR A 690 15.66 -38.23 -15.32
C TYR A 690 15.13 -39.56 -14.76
N ARG A 691 16.02 -40.38 -14.18
CA ARG A 691 15.67 -41.49 -13.29
C ARG A 691 16.70 -41.68 -12.17
N SER A 692 16.27 -42.25 -11.04
CA SER A 692 17.10 -42.47 -9.85
C SER A 692 17.88 -43.79 -9.84
N TYR A 693 17.69 -44.66 -10.82
CA TYR A 693 18.31 -45.98 -10.91
C TYR A 693 18.85 -46.24 -12.34
N ALA A 694 19.90 -47.05 -12.45
CA ALA A 694 20.57 -47.29 -13.73
C ALA A 694 19.70 -48.09 -14.71
N VAL A 695 19.84 -47.80 -16.02
CA VAL A 695 19.24 -48.59 -17.10
C VAL A 695 20.27 -49.60 -17.57
N GLY A 696 20.22 -50.81 -17.00
CA GLY A 696 21.12 -51.88 -17.40
C GLY A 696 22.57 -51.64 -16.98
N ASN A 697 23.28 -52.75 -16.78
CA ASN A 697 24.71 -52.73 -16.48
C ASN A 697 25.48 -52.20 -17.69
N LEU A 698 26.65 -51.59 -17.49
CA LEU A 698 27.60 -51.31 -18.56
C LEU A 698 27.91 -52.63 -19.32
N ILE A 699 27.31 -52.79 -20.51
CA ILE A 699 27.51 -53.98 -21.35
C ILE A 699 28.78 -53.77 -22.18
N VAL A 700 29.84 -54.51 -21.87
CA VAL A 700 30.90 -54.81 -22.84
C VAL A 700 30.60 -56.20 -23.43
N GLY A 701 29.90 -56.20 -24.57
CA GLY A 701 29.65 -57.38 -25.42
C GLY A 701 28.29 -58.08 -25.21
N SER A 702 27.51 -58.20 -26.29
CA SER A 702 26.32 -59.06 -26.35
C SER A 702 26.71 -60.47 -26.81
N TYR A 703 26.10 -61.52 -26.22
CA TYR A 703 25.37 -62.60 -26.92
C TYR A 703 24.97 -63.73 -25.95
N THR A 704 23.89 -64.40 -26.34
CA THR A 704 23.07 -65.44 -25.68
C THR A 704 23.82 -66.72 -25.26
N LYS A 705 24.48 -66.69 -24.10
CA LYS A 705 24.77 -67.88 -23.28
C LYS A 705 24.66 -67.49 -21.80
N PRO A 706 24.10 -68.33 -20.90
CA PRO A 706 24.02 -67.99 -19.48
C PRO A 706 25.42 -67.66 -18.95
N PRO A 707 25.61 -66.55 -18.24
CA PRO A 707 26.92 -66.08 -17.83
C PRO A 707 27.58 -67.11 -16.90
N GLN A 708 28.74 -67.63 -17.30
CA GLN A 708 29.69 -68.24 -16.36
C GLN A 708 30.74 -67.17 -16.04
N SER A 709 30.52 -66.55 -14.88
CA SER A 709 31.37 -65.58 -14.18
C SER A 709 31.51 -64.19 -14.81
N PRO A 710 30.98 -63.12 -14.18
CA PRO A 710 31.32 -61.75 -14.53
C PRO A 710 32.77 -61.46 -14.13
N VAL A 711 33.43 -60.58 -14.90
CA VAL A 711 34.51 -59.76 -14.34
C VAL A 711 33.86 -58.88 -13.27
N HIS A 712 34.11 -59.17 -12.00
CA HIS A 712 33.58 -58.39 -10.88
C HIS A 712 34.40 -57.10 -10.70
N ALA A 713 33.74 -55.94 -10.80
CA ALA A 713 34.31 -54.67 -10.40
C ALA A 713 33.48 -54.10 -9.25
N TYR A 714 34.03 -54.13 -8.04
CA TYR A 714 33.50 -53.39 -6.89
C TYR A 714 34.53 -52.38 -6.41
N ALA A 715 34.10 -51.16 -6.15
CA ALA A 715 34.85 -50.18 -5.40
C ALA A 715 34.43 -50.27 -3.92
N ALA A 716 35.34 -50.68 -3.04
CA ALA A 716 35.19 -50.48 -1.61
C ALA A 716 36.43 -49.74 -1.08
N ALA A 717 36.17 -48.68 -0.31
CA ALA A 717 37.15 -47.72 0.16
C ALA A 717 38.27 -48.39 1.00
N ASN A 718 39.52 -48.00 0.71
CA ASN A 718 40.68 -48.00 1.62
C ASN A 718 41.53 -49.28 1.78
N SER A 719 42.08 -49.85 0.70
CA SER A 719 43.32 -50.65 0.85
C SER A 719 44.18 -50.64 -0.42
N PHE A 720 45.51 -50.54 -0.23
CA PHE A 720 46.54 -50.63 -1.28
C PHE A 720 46.62 -52.05 -1.87
N GLN A 721 45.57 -52.51 -2.55
CA GLN A 721 45.51 -53.83 -3.18
C GLN A 721 45.27 -53.71 -4.69
N ILE A 722 45.82 -54.70 -5.41
CA ILE A 722 45.71 -54.86 -6.87
C ILE A 722 44.22 -54.83 -7.23
N VAL A 723 43.84 -53.83 -8.03
CA VAL A 723 42.45 -53.43 -8.32
C VAL A 723 41.74 -54.41 -9.27
N GLU A 724 42.50 -55.25 -9.97
CA GLU A 724 42.01 -56.14 -11.01
C GLU A 724 42.66 -57.52 -10.88
N ARG A 725 41.86 -58.58 -10.75
CA ARG A 725 42.35 -59.96 -10.66
C ARG A 725 41.67 -60.82 -11.73
N ILE A 726 42.47 -61.54 -12.52
CA ILE A 726 41.99 -62.58 -13.42
C ILE A 726 42.06 -63.88 -12.63
N GLU A 727 40.90 -64.46 -12.30
CA GLU A 727 40.82 -65.70 -11.53
C GLU A 727 40.08 -66.80 -12.30
N ASN A 728 40.59 -68.03 -12.16
CA ASN A 728 39.93 -69.23 -12.63
C ASN A 728 39.58 -70.09 -11.39
N ASP A 729 38.30 -70.15 -11.09
CA ASP A 729 37.73 -70.89 -9.95
C ASP A 729 37.42 -72.35 -10.27
N ASN A 730 37.77 -72.82 -11.46
CA ASN A 730 37.57 -74.20 -11.84
C ASN A 730 38.60 -75.10 -11.16
N VAL A 731 38.11 -76.08 -10.38
CA VAL A 731 38.91 -76.94 -9.49
C VAL A 731 39.71 -78.00 -10.29
N GLY A 732 39.50 -78.09 -11.61
CA GLY A 732 40.19 -79.03 -12.50
C GLY A 732 40.74 -78.37 -13.77
N ALA A 733 42.06 -78.16 -13.82
CA ALA A 733 42.87 -77.99 -15.03
C ALA A 733 42.73 -76.71 -15.90
N GLY A 734 41.93 -75.71 -15.50
CA GLY A 734 41.80 -74.47 -16.28
C GLY A 734 42.92 -73.43 -16.04
N VAL A 735 43.33 -72.73 -17.10
CA VAL A 735 44.27 -71.58 -17.05
C VAL A 735 43.47 -70.27 -16.87
N ALA A 736 44.00 -69.31 -16.11
CA ALA A 736 43.46 -67.94 -16.04
C ALA A 736 44.23 -67.05 -17.02
N ALA A 737 43.65 -66.68 -18.16
CA ALA A 737 44.33 -65.92 -19.21
C ALA A 737 43.46 -64.84 -19.85
N LEU A 738 44.10 -63.76 -20.30
CA LEU A 738 43.53 -62.84 -21.27
C LEU A 738 43.69 -63.45 -22.67
N GLY A 739 42.57 -63.84 -23.28
CA GLY A 739 42.55 -64.36 -24.64
C GLY A 739 42.47 -63.26 -25.69
N PHE A 740 43.32 -63.36 -26.70
CA PHE A 740 43.20 -62.62 -27.96
C PHE A 740 42.56 -63.54 -29.01
N SER A 741 41.43 -63.11 -29.55
CA SER A 741 40.64 -63.85 -30.53
C SER A 741 40.55 -63.08 -31.84
N VAL A 742 40.50 -63.80 -32.95
CA VAL A 742 40.23 -63.23 -34.28
C VAL A 742 38.84 -63.70 -34.72
N THR A 743 37.99 -62.79 -35.16
CA THR A 743 36.67 -63.10 -35.73
C THR A 743 36.71 -62.84 -37.23
N GLY A 744 36.46 -63.86 -38.07
CA GLY A 744 36.07 -63.61 -39.46
C GLY A 744 36.54 -64.53 -40.58
N SER A 745 37.14 -65.71 -40.35
CA SER A 745 37.35 -66.68 -41.45
C SER A 745 36.30 -67.79 -41.38
N GLY A 746 35.62 -68.08 -42.50
CA GLY A 746 34.51 -69.06 -42.60
C GLY A 746 34.89 -70.52 -42.30
N ALA A 747 36.09 -70.78 -41.76
CA ALA A 747 36.57 -72.08 -41.34
C ALA A 747 36.96 -72.14 -39.84
N GLU A 748 36.85 -71.05 -39.08
CA GLU A 748 37.34 -70.99 -37.70
C GLU A 748 36.21 -70.79 -36.67
N THR A 749 35.91 -71.85 -35.93
CA THR A 749 35.11 -71.79 -34.70
C THR A 749 35.89 -71.06 -33.61
N ARG A 750 35.52 -69.80 -33.35
CA ARG A 750 35.87 -68.89 -32.24
C ARG A 750 36.75 -69.47 -31.09
N SER A 751 38.04 -69.76 -31.32
CA SER A 751 39.01 -70.08 -30.26
C SER A 751 39.80 -68.85 -29.83
N ALA A 752 40.22 -68.81 -28.56
CA ALA A 752 41.35 -67.98 -28.15
C ALA A 752 42.61 -68.50 -28.86
N LYS A 753 43.29 -67.63 -29.64
CA LYS A 753 44.42 -68.05 -30.50
C LYS A 753 45.76 -67.75 -29.84
N ALA A 754 45.81 -66.67 -29.08
CA ALA A 754 46.96 -66.30 -28.26
C ALA A 754 46.48 -65.71 -26.94
N GLY A 755 47.31 -65.76 -25.89
CA GLY A 755 46.94 -65.16 -24.62
C GLY A 755 48.12 -64.92 -23.70
N LEU A 756 47.88 -64.07 -22.70
CA LEU A 756 48.77 -63.87 -21.57
C LEU A 756 48.03 -64.34 -20.32
N GLY A 757 48.62 -65.26 -19.56
CA GLY A 757 47.91 -65.86 -18.44
C GLY A 757 48.80 -66.51 -17.40
N PHE A 758 48.16 -67.12 -16.42
CA PHE A 758 48.82 -67.77 -15.29
C PHE A 758 48.60 -69.28 -15.29
N THR A 759 49.68 -70.06 -15.30
CA THR A 759 49.63 -71.52 -15.06
C THR A 759 49.88 -71.81 -13.60
N ARG A 760 48.99 -72.56 -12.94
CA ARG A 760 49.17 -72.95 -11.52
C ARG A 760 50.30 -73.99 -11.40
N ASN A 761 51.33 -73.70 -10.60
CA ASN A 761 52.46 -74.62 -10.39
C ASN A 761 52.32 -75.49 -9.12
N ALA A 762 51.40 -75.16 -8.20
CA ALA A 762 51.11 -75.96 -7.00
C ALA A 762 49.72 -75.61 -6.40
N SER A 763 49.26 -76.44 -5.46
CA SER A 763 48.03 -76.25 -4.65
C SER A 763 47.94 -74.90 -3.93
N ASN A 764 49.05 -74.17 -3.78
CA ASN A 764 49.12 -72.87 -3.10
C ASN A 764 48.91 -71.66 -4.02
N GLY A 765 48.43 -71.84 -5.25
CA GLY A 765 47.99 -70.72 -6.10
C GLY A 765 49.10 -69.79 -6.63
N ARG A 766 50.39 -70.17 -6.51
CA ARG A 766 51.49 -69.46 -7.18
C ARG A 766 51.52 -69.85 -8.66
N GLY A 767 51.36 -68.86 -9.54
CA GLY A 767 51.30 -69.04 -10.99
C GLY A 767 52.61 -68.67 -11.69
N LEU A 768 52.86 -69.30 -12.84
CA LEU A 768 53.85 -68.87 -13.84
C LEU A 768 53.16 -67.82 -14.75
N LEU A 769 53.85 -66.75 -15.17
CA LEU A 769 53.31 -65.83 -16.18
C LEU A 769 53.71 -66.36 -17.56
N ASP A 770 52.73 -66.86 -18.31
CA ASP A 770 52.96 -67.58 -19.55
C ASP A 770 52.27 -66.90 -20.75
N VAL A 771 52.91 -67.07 -21.91
CA VAL A 771 52.36 -66.77 -23.23
C VAL A 771 51.81 -68.06 -23.82
N PHE A 772 50.52 -68.05 -24.11
CA PHE A 772 49.80 -69.19 -24.67
C PHE A 772 49.59 -68.96 -26.16
N LEU A 773 49.90 -69.95 -26.99
CA LEU A 773 49.53 -69.98 -28.40
C LEU A 773 48.89 -71.34 -28.70
N ARG A 774 47.62 -71.30 -29.09
CA ARG A 774 46.84 -72.49 -29.41
C ARG A 774 46.84 -72.72 -30.92
N THR A 775 47.36 -73.87 -31.34
CA THR A 775 47.44 -74.25 -32.76
C THR A 775 46.23 -75.04 -33.24
N SER A 776 45.40 -75.55 -32.31
CA SER A 776 44.18 -76.29 -32.61
C SER A 776 43.04 -75.36 -33.04
N ASN A 777 42.25 -75.79 -34.02
CA ASN A 777 41.05 -75.08 -34.46
C ASN A 777 39.79 -75.64 -33.76
N ASP A 778 39.75 -75.53 -32.43
CA ASP A 778 38.63 -75.97 -31.59
C ASP A 778 38.04 -74.83 -30.77
N THR A 779 37.05 -75.12 -29.91
CA THR A 779 36.40 -74.14 -29.02
C THR A 779 36.83 -74.29 -27.56
N SER A 780 37.93 -74.99 -27.30
CA SER A 780 38.40 -75.27 -25.95
C SER A 780 39.21 -74.10 -25.39
N ASP A 781 39.23 -73.98 -24.06
CA ASP A 781 40.07 -73.00 -23.37
C ASP A 781 41.56 -73.35 -23.46
N PHE A 782 42.43 -72.40 -23.15
CA PHE A 782 43.86 -72.65 -23.03
C PHE A 782 44.14 -73.74 -21.99
N ASP A 783 45.05 -74.64 -22.34
CA ASP A 783 45.58 -75.66 -21.44
C ASP A 783 47.12 -75.58 -21.37
N ALA A 784 47.73 -76.42 -20.53
CA ALA A 784 49.18 -76.40 -20.30
C ALA A 784 50.01 -76.72 -21.56
N THR A 785 49.43 -77.35 -22.59
CA THR A 785 50.13 -77.68 -23.84
C THR A 785 50.24 -76.48 -24.80
N ASP A 786 49.45 -75.43 -24.55
CA ASP A 786 49.47 -74.19 -25.34
C ASP A 786 50.59 -73.22 -24.92
N ILE A 787 51.29 -73.47 -23.81
CA ILE A 787 52.37 -72.61 -23.31
C ILE A 787 53.57 -72.63 -24.27
N LYS A 788 54.01 -71.44 -24.74
CA LYS A 788 55.18 -71.29 -25.63
C LYS A 788 56.34 -70.49 -25.04
N SER A 789 56.14 -69.71 -23.99
CA SER A 789 57.22 -69.05 -23.25
C SER A 789 56.67 -68.40 -22.00
N GLY A 790 57.50 -68.12 -21.01
CA GLY A 790 57.03 -67.44 -19.81
C GLY A 790 58.08 -67.25 -18.74
N TRP A 791 57.68 -66.65 -17.63
CA TRP A 791 58.48 -66.53 -16.43
C TRP A 791 58.09 -67.60 -15.42
N ASN A 792 59.08 -68.35 -14.95
CA ASN A 792 58.83 -69.33 -13.90
C ASN A 792 58.61 -68.66 -12.54
N GLY A 793 58.25 -69.45 -11.51
CA GLY A 793 58.02 -68.95 -10.16
C GLY A 793 59.24 -68.32 -9.48
N THR A 794 60.44 -68.45 -10.07
CA THR A 794 61.67 -67.78 -9.64
C THR A 794 62.02 -66.56 -10.49
N GLY A 795 61.16 -66.15 -11.43
CA GLY A 795 61.37 -64.99 -12.30
C GLY A 795 62.32 -65.22 -13.48
N ILE A 796 62.64 -66.49 -13.80
CA ILE A 796 63.51 -66.83 -14.93
C ILE A 796 62.64 -67.00 -16.18
N PHE A 797 62.98 -66.26 -17.24
CA PHE A 797 62.34 -66.41 -18.54
C PHE A 797 62.80 -67.70 -19.21
N HIS A 798 61.86 -68.52 -19.68
CA HIS A 798 62.14 -69.75 -20.41
C HIS A 798 61.65 -69.64 -21.86
N ASN A 799 62.45 -70.18 -22.79
CA ASN A 799 62.08 -70.37 -24.18
C ASN A 799 61.35 -71.72 -24.36
N PHE A 800 60.56 -71.85 -25.43
CA PHE A 800 59.81 -73.09 -25.72
C PHE A 800 60.74 -74.30 -25.91
N LYS A 801 60.61 -75.34 -25.07
CA LYS A 801 61.16 -76.67 -25.38
C LYS A 801 60.19 -77.40 -26.31
N GLY A 802 60.64 -77.69 -27.52
CA GLY A 802 59.90 -78.50 -28.48
C GLY A 802 59.90 -79.99 -28.13
N ALA A 803 59.06 -80.75 -28.83
CA ALA A 803 59.13 -82.20 -28.85
C ALA A 803 60.42 -82.68 -29.53
N ASP A 804 60.90 -83.88 -29.20
CA ASP A 804 62.12 -84.41 -29.80
C ASP A 804 61.89 -84.65 -31.30
N ALA A 805 62.83 -84.23 -32.14
CA ALA A 805 62.75 -84.32 -33.59
C ALA A 805 63.60 -85.49 -34.10
N ALA A 806 63.05 -86.38 -34.92
CA ALA A 806 63.85 -87.41 -35.57
C ALA A 806 64.77 -86.79 -36.63
N SER A 807 66.03 -87.24 -36.66
CA SER A 807 67.03 -86.87 -37.65
C SER A 807 66.58 -87.31 -39.04
N ALA A 808 66.71 -86.39 -40.00
CA ALA A 808 66.36 -86.56 -41.40
C ALA A 808 67.22 -85.61 -42.24
N ALA A 809 67.24 -85.79 -43.57
CA ALA A 809 67.97 -84.87 -44.47
C ALA A 809 67.55 -83.40 -44.27
N THR A 810 66.26 -83.16 -43.98
CA THR A 810 65.75 -81.87 -43.49
C THR A 810 65.12 -82.07 -42.12
N VAL A 811 65.73 -81.51 -41.07
CA VAL A 811 65.13 -81.52 -39.72
C VAL A 811 64.19 -80.32 -39.56
N VAL A 812 63.04 -80.52 -38.91
CA VAL A 812 62.05 -79.46 -38.64
C VAL A 812 62.17 -79.01 -37.19
N PRO A 813 62.46 -77.73 -36.92
CA PRO A 813 62.46 -77.23 -35.54
C PRO A 813 61.08 -77.37 -34.89
N THR A 814 61.06 -77.96 -33.70
CA THR A 814 59.83 -78.18 -32.91
C THR A 814 59.69 -77.17 -31.75
N GLY A 815 60.72 -76.35 -31.53
CA GLY A 815 60.79 -75.28 -30.53
C GLY A 815 62.16 -74.58 -30.58
N ASN A 816 62.40 -73.68 -29.63
CA ASN A 816 63.70 -72.99 -29.50
C ASN A 816 64.80 -73.92 -28.96
N LEU A 817 64.41 -74.99 -28.29
CA LEU A 817 65.28 -76.06 -27.80
C LEU A 817 64.60 -77.40 -28.05
N PHE A 818 65.29 -78.35 -28.67
CA PHE A 818 64.77 -79.71 -28.87
C PHE A 818 65.90 -80.73 -29.04
N HIS A 819 65.58 -81.99 -28.76
CA HIS A 819 66.51 -83.10 -29.03
C HIS A 819 66.38 -83.58 -30.48
N VAL A 820 67.48 -84.03 -31.06
CA VAL A 820 67.54 -84.67 -32.36
C VAL A 820 67.85 -86.15 -32.16
N THR A 821 66.87 -87.00 -32.45
CA THR A 821 66.92 -88.45 -32.25
C THR A 821 67.32 -89.18 -33.53
N GLY A 822 67.95 -90.35 -33.43
CA GLY A 822 68.35 -91.16 -34.59
C GLY A 822 69.73 -90.80 -35.19
N THR A 823 70.04 -91.36 -36.35
CA THR A 823 71.41 -91.36 -36.92
C THR A 823 71.50 -90.87 -38.37
N THR A 824 70.41 -90.34 -38.94
CA THR A 824 70.38 -89.87 -40.34
C THR A 824 71.13 -88.55 -40.47
N GLY A 825 72.03 -88.43 -41.45
CA GLY A 825 72.73 -87.16 -41.72
C GLY A 825 71.78 -86.02 -42.08
N ILE A 826 72.03 -84.83 -41.54
CA ILE A 826 71.24 -83.61 -41.78
C ILE A 826 71.95 -82.76 -42.82
N THR A 827 71.25 -82.35 -43.87
CA THR A 827 71.80 -81.47 -44.92
C THR A 827 71.07 -80.12 -44.99
N SER A 828 69.98 -79.96 -44.22
CA SER A 828 69.19 -78.73 -44.13
C SER A 828 68.34 -78.70 -42.85
N ILE A 829 67.95 -77.49 -42.43
CA ILE A 829 66.98 -77.26 -41.35
C ILE A 829 65.82 -76.46 -41.95
N SER A 830 64.57 -76.88 -41.72
CA SER A 830 63.40 -76.16 -42.23
C SER A 830 63.28 -74.77 -41.60
N GLY A 831 63.11 -73.73 -42.44
CA GLY A 831 62.79 -72.37 -42.02
C GLY A 831 61.29 -72.03 -42.11
N THR A 832 60.46 -73.00 -42.48
CA THR A 832 59.01 -72.80 -42.70
C THR A 832 58.32 -72.37 -41.40
N ASN A 833 57.54 -71.28 -41.45
CA ASN A 833 56.84 -70.68 -40.31
C ASN A 833 57.75 -70.19 -39.17
N ILE A 834 59.06 -70.00 -39.43
CA ILE A 834 60.01 -69.45 -38.46
C ILE A 834 60.32 -68.00 -38.84
N ARG A 835 60.15 -67.10 -37.87
CA ARG A 835 60.46 -65.68 -38.05
C ARG A 835 61.97 -65.47 -38.09
N ALA A 836 62.45 -64.62 -39.00
CA ALA A 836 63.86 -64.22 -39.03
C ALA A 836 64.32 -63.66 -37.66
N GLY A 837 65.54 -64.00 -37.26
CA GLY A 837 66.11 -63.74 -35.93
C GLY A 837 65.84 -64.84 -34.90
N THR A 838 65.14 -65.92 -35.26
CA THR A 838 64.92 -67.04 -34.33
C THR A 838 66.20 -67.88 -34.18
N THR A 839 66.67 -67.99 -32.95
CA THR A 839 67.74 -68.92 -32.55
C THR A 839 67.13 -70.22 -32.05
N ILE A 840 67.68 -71.34 -32.54
CA ILE A 840 67.35 -72.68 -32.08
C ILE A 840 68.58 -73.37 -31.51
N ARG A 841 68.35 -74.28 -30.57
CA ARG A 841 69.37 -75.17 -29.99
C ARG A 841 68.94 -76.61 -30.22
N MET A 842 69.76 -77.35 -30.94
CA MET A 842 69.57 -78.78 -31.16
C MET A 842 70.53 -79.55 -30.26
N ILE A 843 70.00 -80.46 -29.45
CA ILE A 843 70.80 -81.41 -28.67
C ILE A 843 70.75 -82.76 -29.39
N PHE A 844 71.87 -83.37 -29.72
CA PHE A 844 71.90 -84.64 -30.46
C PHE A 844 71.92 -85.82 -29.50
N ASP A 845 71.06 -86.82 -29.70
CA ASP A 845 71.01 -88.02 -28.85
C ASP A 845 71.95 -89.13 -29.33
N GLY A 846 72.50 -88.98 -30.53
CA GLY A 846 73.35 -89.99 -31.16
C GLY A 846 74.25 -89.41 -32.25
N ILE A 847 75.00 -90.31 -32.90
CA ILE A 847 75.98 -89.94 -33.91
C ILE A 847 75.28 -89.74 -35.26
N LEU A 848 75.45 -88.54 -35.83
CA LEU A 848 75.10 -88.20 -37.20
C LEU A 848 76.07 -87.14 -37.75
N THR A 849 75.97 -86.83 -39.04
CA THR A 849 76.70 -85.70 -39.63
C THR A 849 75.73 -84.61 -40.07
N VAL A 850 75.86 -83.41 -39.52
CA VAL A 850 75.26 -82.19 -40.06
C VAL A 850 76.21 -81.64 -41.13
N THR A 851 75.78 -81.67 -42.38
CA THR A 851 76.60 -81.30 -43.54
C THR A 851 76.47 -79.81 -43.81
N ALA A 852 77.59 -79.09 -43.84
CA ALA A 852 77.61 -77.68 -44.21
C ALA A 852 77.30 -77.52 -45.71
N GLY A 853 76.44 -76.57 -46.04
CA GLY A 853 75.92 -76.39 -47.40
C GLY A 853 74.41 -76.17 -47.42
N SER A 854 73.82 -76.03 -48.61
CA SER A 854 72.40 -75.66 -48.75
C SER A 854 72.09 -74.38 -47.94
N ASN A 855 71.06 -74.43 -47.09
CA ASN A 855 70.68 -73.35 -46.19
C ASN A 855 71.42 -73.36 -44.84
N LEU A 856 72.45 -74.18 -44.64
CA LEU A 856 73.26 -74.23 -43.41
C LEU A 856 74.62 -73.56 -43.64
N LYS A 857 74.83 -72.40 -43.01
CA LYS A 857 76.09 -71.64 -43.05
C LYS A 857 76.88 -71.93 -41.78
N MET A 858 77.77 -72.92 -41.89
CA MET A 858 78.53 -73.50 -40.79
C MET A 858 80.03 -73.49 -41.14
N ALA A 859 80.91 -73.48 -40.13
CA ALA A 859 82.36 -73.48 -40.35
C ALA A 859 82.90 -74.76 -41.06
N GLY A 860 82.08 -75.82 -41.08
CA GLY A 860 82.34 -77.10 -41.72
C GLY A 860 81.33 -78.15 -41.25
N ASN A 861 81.37 -79.35 -41.85
CA ASN A 861 80.53 -80.48 -41.42
C ASN A 861 80.70 -80.73 -39.91
N PHE A 862 79.62 -81.08 -39.23
CA PHE A 862 79.62 -81.42 -37.82
C PHE A 862 79.25 -82.88 -37.63
N THR A 863 80.18 -83.71 -37.16
CA THR A 863 79.85 -85.07 -36.71
C THR A 863 79.54 -85.01 -35.23
N THR A 864 78.33 -85.39 -34.85
CA THR A 864 77.81 -85.28 -33.48
C THR A 864 78.15 -86.52 -32.66
N SER A 865 78.26 -86.35 -31.34
CA SER A 865 78.06 -87.39 -30.31
C SER A 865 76.79 -87.14 -29.51
N ALA A 866 76.42 -88.10 -28.65
CA ALA A 866 75.32 -87.90 -27.72
C ALA A 866 75.60 -86.70 -26.80
N SER A 867 74.59 -85.88 -26.54
CA SER A 867 74.64 -84.63 -25.78
C SER A 867 75.32 -83.44 -26.48
N ASP A 868 75.87 -83.60 -27.69
CA ASP A 868 76.37 -82.47 -28.46
C ASP A 868 75.26 -81.46 -28.75
N MET A 869 75.63 -80.18 -28.84
CA MET A 869 74.70 -79.11 -29.16
C MET A 869 75.15 -78.36 -30.40
N LEU A 870 74.20 -78.01 -31.26
CA LEU A 870 74.39 -77.04 -32.33
C LEU A 870 73.38 -75.91 -32.18
N VAL A 871 73.89 -74.68 -32.14
CA VAL A 871 73.10 -73.45 -32.04
C VAL A 871 73.11 -72.75 -33.39
N MET A 872 71.92 -72.52 -33.93
CA MET A 872 71.72 -71.94 -35.25
C MET A 872 70.70 -70.80 -35.18
N THR A 873 70.93 -69.74 -35.95
CA THR A 873 70.00 -68.60 -36.08
C THR A 873 69.55 -68.42 -37.52
N TRP A 874 68.24 -68.25 -37.70
CA TRP A 874 67.59 -68.08 -39.00
C TRP A 874 67.59 -66.62 -39.44
N ASP A 875 68.09 -66.30 -40.63
CA ASP A 875 68.03 -64.92 -41.19
C ASP A 875 66.79 -64.65 -42.05
N GLY A 876 65.95 -65.67 -42.30
CA GLY A 876 64.84 -65.63 -43.26
C GLY A 876 65.07 -66.46 -44.53
N THR A 877 66.31 -66.89 -44.81
CA THR A 877 66.70 -67.72 -45.96
C THR A 877 67.71 -68.82 -45.61
N ASN A 878 68.66 -68.55 -44.71
CA ASN A 878 69.69 -69.46 -44.26
C ASN A 878 69.80 -69.49 -42.72
N TRP A 879 70.28 -70.62 -42.22
CA TRP A 879 70.68 -70.83 -40.82
C TRP A 879 72.16 -70.58 -40.66
N TYR A 880 72.53 -69.67 -39.77
CA TYR A 880 73.92 -69.39 -39.41
C TYR A 880 74.24 -70.04 -38.08
N GLU A 881 75.39 -70.71 -38.04
CA GLU A 881 75.91 -71.24 -36.80
C GLU A 881 76.35 -70.11 -35.86
N GLU A 882 75.85 -70.16 -34.62
CA GLU A 882 76.35 -69.31 -33.53
C GLU A 882 77.38 -70.04 -32.66
N GLY A 883 77.25 -71.37 -32.58
CA GLY A 883 78.20 -72.19 -31.86
C GLY A 883 77.78 -73.65 -31.86
N ARG A 884 78.77 -74.52 -31.61
CA ARG A 884 78.57 -75.95 -31.40
C ARG A 884 79.38 -76.41 -30.19
N SER A 885 78.93 -77.49 -29.55
CA SER A 885 79.68 -78.16 -28.48
C SER A 885 80.07 -79.56 -28.90
N ALA A 886 81.21 -80.03 -28.38
CA ALA A 886 81.59 -81.44 -28.37
C ALA A 886 81.53 -81.89 -26.91
N ASN A 887 80.35 -82.32 -26.48
CA ASN A 887 80.09 -82.72 -25.11
C ASN A 887 80.45 -84.20 -24.95
N ALA A 888 81.05 -84.54 -23.79
CA ALA A 888 81.45 -85.91 -23.47
C ALA A 888 80.30 -86.73 -22.86
#